data_AF-A0A075LXP2-F1
#
_entry.id   AF-A0A075LXP2-F1
#
_cell.length_a   1.000
_cell.length_b   1.000
_cell.length_c   1.000
_cell.angle_alpha   90.00
_cell.angle_beta   90.00
_cell.angle_gamma   90.00
#
_symmetry.space_group_name_H-M   'P 1'
#
loop_
_entity.id
_entity.type
_entity.pdbx_description
1 polymer ?
#
loop_
_entity_poly.entity_id
_entity_poly.type
_entity_poly.pdbx_seq_one_letter_code
_entity_poly.pdbx_strand_id
1 'polypeptide(L)'
;MPWNLETLREVDKDYFIELILDLIKNLGFRDADKIATSEETGADIIAIREDPVSGLEKYLIKIKPRSLVSSSDLNDFIRVLDRYKGDRGIFVTNVDFTKDAKLLAQREHRGRLILWSGGKVVEMLNEYRIEPKKELIEKLKSKKEAESKKRAILKIIKLDSPLLFDFNHEKTVEKVIGKLSKEYKIKRALVSLKYLGVILSPAYIISWSCRTKEQKEAEIKDKAVVFSDGSIVIRTSEDERLKPTVSKALLNNSSVIKCTEKTLEVGISPSEATLIAKSQLSKELNVSQSHIAISAKKKVYVPKKALLKLQIHKNEAEAEMDLETSEIKIKISLLPEEMLVDFAKEECKRVTREELREYRTKIKENRMLLRGETERFEFAVAIDGYTGEILAKDIRMKGEALLELISQLYPQGKLVNVEERKREAVGDILVENKIVILKVNLENGEYSVLKELHHPEEAFKAAKAIIEDNFPVKDLKLENFKVLGHKVIEVLLSGEGGKARVKVDGTNLDVIDYFVEINQNKAKELILDKYKGCKIEEISEDSDSFTFSVSSDTQKIRVKISKDGKLIEELDNVMKEEVVREKALKYLEEQGVEAKIEEITLDTDWIITFIGDEKFGKLILGRADGKVKAQEISYTERALEKFYYEHLKQKYGEENPATERMTHYRDKGYLTIKVSSEKKLYYAKIDVKTGRIIAEDTLVDKGITAKIKKMRLESRYK
;
A
#
# COMPACT_ATOMS: atom_id res chain seq x y z
N MET A 1 22.91 27.09 -17.60
CA MET A 1 23.24 26.67 -18.99
C MET A 1 21.92 26.55 -19.74
N PRO A 2 21.72 27.22 -20.88
CA PRO A 2 20.45 27.14 -21.60
C PRO A 2 20.21 25.73 -22.14
N TRP A 3 18.94 25.32 -22.20
CA TRP A 3 18.51 24.08 -22.84
C TRP A 3 18.89 24.09 -24.32
N ASN A 4 19.24 22.92 -24.84
CA ASN A 4 19.33 22.67 -26.27
C ASN A 4 18.77 21.27 -26.59
N LEU A 5 18.66 20.93 -27.88
CA LEU A 5 18.11 19.63 -28.29
C LEU A 5 18.95 18.44 -27.81
N GLU A 6 20.27 18.58 -27.68
CA GLU A 6 21.12 17.51 -27.15
C GLU A 6 20.81 17.25 -25.69
N THR A 7 20.66 18.30 -24.87
CA THR A 7 20.38 18.15 -23.44
C THR A 7 18.98 17.58 -23.20
N LEU A 8 17.97 18.04 -23.96
CA LEU A 8 16.59 17.57 -23.81
C LEU A 8 16.41 16.09 -24.23
N ARG A 9 17.20 15.60 -25.19
CA ARG A 9 17.13 14.19 -25.65
C ARG A 9 17.63 13.18 -24.61
N GLU A 10 18.50 13.61 -23.71
CA GLU A 10 19.12 12.75 -22.70
C GLU A 10 18.30 12.67 -21.39
N VAL A 11 17.23 13.48 -21.30
CA VAL A 11 16.26 13.46 -20.19
C VAL A 11 15.46 12.14 -20.22
N ASP A 12 15.30 11.50 -19.07
CA ASP A 12 14.43 10.34 -18.90
C ASP A 12 12.94 10.74 -18.86
N LYS A 13 12.04 9.76 -18.99
CA LYS A 13 10.60 10.05 -19.13
C LYS A 13 10.04 10.79 -17.90
N ASP A 14 10.43 10.38 -16.70
CA ASP A 14 9.88 10.96 -15.47
C ASP A 14 10.35 12.38 -15.26
N TYR A 15 11.65 12.64 -15.43
CA TYR A 15 12.14 14.01 -15.37
C TYR A 15 11.57 14.87 -16.52
N PHE A 16 11.30 14.28 -17.69
CA PHE A 16 10.66 15.02 -18.77
C PHE A 16 9.22 15.41 -18.43
N ILE A 17 8.47 14.55 -17.75
CA ILE A 17 7.13 14.88 -17.23
C ILE A 17 7.19 16.02 -16.22
N GLU A 18 8.15 16.00 -15.28
CA GLU A 18 8.35 17.09 -14.31
C GLU A 18 8.62 18.42 -15.00
N LEU A 19 9.50 18.45 -16.01
CA LEU A 19 9.80 19.67 -16.78
C LEU A 19 8.57 20.24 -17.48
N ILE A 20 7.72 19.38 -18.04
CA ILE A 20 6.49 19.81 -18.69
C ILE A 20 5.46 20.28 -17.68
N LEU A 21 5.37 19.66 -16.49
CA LEU A 21 4.54 20.15 -15.39
C LEU A 21 4.95 21.55 -14.95
N ASP A 22 6.24 21.78 -14.70
CA ASP A 22 6.76 23.09 -14.31
C ASP A 22 6.49 24.14 -15.40
N LEU A 23 6.68 23.76 -16.66
CA LEU A 23 6.41 24.64 -17.79
C LEU A 23 4.93 25.02 -17.90
N ILE A 24 4.03 24.05 -17.73
CA ILE A 24 2.58 24.26 -17.81
C ILE A 24 2.08 25.10 -16.63
N LYS A 25 2.63 24.91 -15.43
CA LYS A 25 2.37 25.78 -14.26
C LYS A 25 2.81 27.22 -14.52
N ASN A 26 4.00 27.41 -15.08
CA ASN A 26 4.50 28.74 -15.47
C ASN A 26 3.69 29.40 -16.60
N LEU A 27 3.00 28.60 -17.42
CA LEU A 27 2.06 29.07 -18.45
C LEU A 27 0.68 29.44 -17.89
N GLY A 28 0.48 29.36 -16.57
CA GLY A 28 -0.74 29.81 -15.89
C GLY A 28 -1.86 28.75 -15.81
N PHE A 29 -1.54 27.48 -16.01
CA PHE A 29 -2.49 26.39 -15.76
C PHE A 29 -2.58 26.10 -14.25
N ARG A 30 -3.80 25.83 -13.78
CA ARG A 30 -4.12 25.42 -12.40
C ARG A 30 -4.37 23.91 -12.37
N ASP A 31 -4.30 23.32 -11.17
CA ASP A 31 -4.58 21.89 -10.94
C ASP A 31 -3.82 20.95 -11.91
N ALA A 32 -2.56 21.30 -12.18
CA ALA A 32 -1.68 20.55 -13.08
C ALA A 32 -0.99 19.41 -12.34
N ASP A 33 -1.47 18.18 -12.55
CA ASP A 33 -1.05 16.98 -11.83
C ASP A 33 -0.65 15.83 -12.77
N LYS A 34 0.35 15.05 -12.32
CA LYS A 34 0.77 13.81 -12.97
C LYS A 34 -0.30 12.75 -12.78
N ILE A 35 -0.68 12.05 -13.84
CA ILE A 35 -1.63 10.93 -13.76
C ILE A 35 -0.89 9.67 -13.28
N ALA A 36 -1.30 9.14 -12.12
CA ALA A 36 -0.66 7.98 -11.49
C ALA A 36 -0.68 6.73 -12.38
N THR A 37 -1.73 6.54 -13.18
CA THR A 37 -1.92 5.41 -14.11
C THR A 37 -1.78 5.86 -15.58
N SER A 38 -0.70 6.58 -15.91
CA SER A 38 -0.47 7.16 -17.25
C SER A 38 -0.49 6.15 -18.42
N GLU A 39 -0.15 4.89 -18.15
CA GLU A 39 -0.16 3.81 -19.16
C GLU A 39 -1.58 3.31 -19.47
N GLU A 40 -2.45 3.23 -18.46
CA GLU A 40 -3.85 2.80 -18.62
C GLU A 40 -4.75 3.91 -19.16
N THR A 41 -4.48 5.14 -18.72
CA THR A 41 -5.27 6.33 -19.11
C THR A 41 -4.85 6.88 -20.47
N GLY A 42 -3.63 6.61 -20.93
CA GLY A 42 -3.13 7.08 -22.22
C GLY A 42 -2.78 8.57 -22.27
N ALA A 43 -2.73 9.26 -21.13
CA ALA A 43 -2.22 10.63 -20.94
C ALA A 43 -1.28 10.67 -19.73
N ASP A 44 -0.31 11.58 -19.69
CA ASP A 44 0.67 11.66 -18.58
C ASP A 44 0.35 12.78 -17.57
N ILE A 45 -0.31 13.86 -18.00
CA ILE A 45 -0.68 15.01 -17.14
C ILE A 45 -2.13 15.44 -17.45
N ILE A 46 -2.84 15.87 -16.41
CA ILE A 46 -4.09 16.61 -16.50
C ILE A 46 -3.86 18.03 -15.96
N ALA A 47 -4.42 19.04 -16.60
CA ALA A 47 -4.34 20.43 -16.15
C ALA A 47 -5.62 21.18 -16.50
N ILE A 48 -5.94 22.22 -15.72
CA ILE A 48 -7.09 23.10 -15.96
C ILE A 48 -6.56 24.49 -16.28
N ARG A 49 -7.12 25.14 -17.30
CA ARG A 49 -6.81 26.54 -17.60
C ARG A 49 -8.09 27.35 -17.63
N GLU A 50 -8.07 28.48 -16.95
CA GLU A 50 -9.13 29.48 -17.06
C GLU A 50 -8.86 30.34 -18.30
N ASP A 51 -9.66 30.15 -19.35
CA ASP A 51 -9.67 30.99 -20.53
C ASP A 51 -10.70 32.13 -20.33
N PRO A 52 -10.31 33.40 -20.55
CA PRO A 52 -11.22 34.53 -20.38
C PRO A 52 -12.50 34.50 -21.24
N VAL A 53 -12.52 33.70 -22.31
CA VAL A 53 -13.62 33.59 -23.26
C VAL A 53 -14.37 32.27 -23.10
N SER A 54 -13.65 31.14 -23.05
CA SER A 54 -14.26 29.80 -22.98
C SER A 54 -14.47 29.26 -21.56
N GLY A 55 -14.01 29.96 -20.52
CA GLY A 55 -14.12 29.51 -19.14
C GLY A 55 -13.08 28.45 -18.78
N LEU A 56 -13.43 27.54 -17.87
CA LEU A 56 -12.51 26.48 -17.43
C LEU A 56 -12.37 25.40 -18.51
N GLU A 57 -11.19 25.27 -19.10
CA GLU A 57 -10.83 24.24 -20.07
C GLU A 57 -9.95 23.16 -19.43
N LYS A 58 -10.33 21.89 -19.63
CA LYS A 58 -9.57 20.71 -19.21
C LYS A 58 -8.61 20.28 -20.30
N TYR A 59 -7.32 20.27 -19.98
CA TYR A 59 -6.25 19.81 -20.85
C TYR A 59 -5.74 18.44 -20.43
N LEU A 60 -5.59 17.54 -21.41
CA LEU A 60 -4.78 16.33 -21.25
C LEU A 60 -3.46 16.52 -21.99
N ILE A 61 -2.36 16.09 -21.39
CA ILE A 61 -1.04 16.15 -22.02
C ILE A 61 -0.43 14.76 -22.12
N LYS A 62 0.05 14.40 -23.31
CA LYS A 62 0.77 13.16 -23.59
C LYS A 62 2.24 13.45 -23.90
N ILE A 63 3.14 12.68 -23.31
CA ILE A 63 4.58 12.84 -23.46
C ILE A 63 5.19 11.56 -24.03
N LYS A 64 5.74 11.66 -25.24
CA LYS A 64 6.44 10.57 -25.93
C LYS A 64 7.92 10.89 -26.13
N PRO A 65 8.82 10.31 -25.31
CA PRO A 65 10.25 10.55 -25.45
C PRO A 65 10.89 9.69 -26.55
N ARG A 66 12.08 10.12 -27.01
CA ARG A 66 13.09 9.37 -27.79
C ARG A 66 12.72 8.92 -29.21
N SER A 67 11.51 9.19 -29.69
CA SER A 67 11.07 8.77 -31.02
C SER A 67 10.24 9.85 -31.71
N LEU A 68 10.21 9.81 -33.04
CA LEU A 68 9.30 10.64 -33.82
C LEU A 68 7.85 10.24 -33.54
N VAL A 69 6.98 11.23 -33.40
CA VAL A 69 5.54 11.01 -33.20
C VAL A 69 4.84 10.90 -34.55
N SER A 70 4.15 9.79 -34.77
CA SER A 70 3.42 9.46 -36.00
C SER A 70 1.95 9.89 -35.94
N SER A 71 1.23 9.83 -37.06
CA SER A 71 -0.21 10.06 -37.11
C SER A 71 -1.01 9.04 -36.30
N SER A 72 -0.54 7.78 -36.23
CA SER A 72 -1.15 6.75 -35.38
C SER A 72 -1.12 7.13 -33.91
N ASP A 73 0.03 7.64 -33.43
CA ASP A 73 0.18 8.06 -32.03
C ASP A 73 -0.79 9.20 -31.66
N LEU A 74 -0.99 10.14 -32.59
CA LEU A 74 -1.94 11.24 -32.38
C LEU A 74 -3.38 10.72 -32.35
N ASN A 75 -3.75 9.80 -33.24
CA ASN A 75 -5.09 9.21 -33.27
C ASN A 75 -5.42 8.46 -31.98
N ASP A 76 -4.46 7.72 -31.42
CA ASP A 76 -4.65 7.05 -30.14
C ASP A 76 -4.87 8.05 -29.01
N PHE A 77 -4.13 9.16 -29.00
CA PHE A 77 -4.33 10.22 -28.01
C PHE A 77 -5.63 11.00 -28.20
N ILE A 78 -6.10 11.18 -29.43
CA ILE A 78 -7.41 11.80 -29.70
C ILE A 78 -8.54 10.95 -29.12
N ARG A 79 -8.47 9.62 -29.25
CA ARG A 79 -9.43 8.71 -28.62
C ARG A 79 -9.44 8.84 -27.09
N VAL A 80 -8.28 9.10 -26.49
CA VAL A 80 -8.14 9.39 -25.06
C VAL A 80 -8.82 10.72 -24.71
N LEU A 81 -8.60 11.78 -25.49
CA LEU A 81 -9.28 13.07 -25.30
C LEU A 81 -10.79 12.93 -25.32
N ASP A 82 -11.34 12.19 -26.29
CA ASP A 82 -12.78 11.96 -26.39
C ASP A 82 -13.31 11.11 -25.23
N ARG A 83 -12.60 10.04 -24.84
CA ARG A 83 -12.98 9.17 -23.73
C ARG A 83 -13.06 9.91 -22.40
N TYR A 84 -12.07 10.74 -22.09
CA TYR A 84 -11.97 11.45 -20.82
C TYR A 84 -12.57 12.86 -20.85
N LYS A 85 -13.29 13.20 -21.92
CA LYS A 85 -13.94 14.49 -22.14
C LYS A 85 -12.95 15.65 -21.92
N GLY A 86 -11.77 15.55 -22.50
CA GLY A 86 -10.79 16.64 -22.52
C GLY A 86 -11.17 17.67 -23.57
N ASP A 87 -11.19 18.94 -23.18
CA ASP A 87 -11.49 20.06 -24.08
C ASP A 87 -10.36 20.23 -25.10
N ARG A 88 -9.11 20.16 -24.63
CA ARG A 88 -7.91 20.24 -25.47
C ARG A 88 -6.83 19.22 -25.09
N GLY A 89 -5.99 18.89 -26.06
CA GLY A 89 -4.85 18.00 -25.89
C GLY A 89 -3.52 18.65 -26.25
N ILE A 90 -2.47 18.38 -25.47
CA ILE A 90 -1.10 18.74 -25.82
C ILE A 90 -0.30 17.45 -26.01
N PHE A 91 0.26 17.24 -27.19
CA PHE A 91 1.18 16.14 -27.44
C PHE A 91 2.61 16.68 -27.44
N VAL A 92 3.47 16.11 -26.60
CA VAL A 92 4.83 16.58 -26.36
C VAL A 92 5.85 15.50 -26.70
N THR A 93 6.94 15.89 -27.36
CA THR A 93 8.10 15.02 -27.59
C THR A 93 9.40 15.79 -27.43
N ASN A 94 10.49 15.10 -27.07
CA ASN A 94 11.84 15.66 -27.08
C ASN A 94 12.56 15.49 -28.44
N VAL A 95 11.86 15.01 -29.46
CA VAL A 95 12.38 14.89 -30.84
C VAL A 95 11.58 15.82 -31.79
N ASP A 96 10.71 15.27 -32.63
CA ASP A 96 9.83 16.01 -33.54
C ASP A 96 8.66 15.11 -34.00
N PHE A 97 7.71 15.67 -34.77
CA PHE A 97 6.57 14.97 -35.36
C PHE A 97 6.82 14.67 -36.84
N THR A 98 6.26 13.58 -37.35
CA THR A 98 6.25 13.30 -38.79
C THR A 98 5.40 14.33 -39.54
N LYS A 99 5.61 14.46 -40.87
CA LYS A 99 4.84 15.39 -41.71
C LYS A 99 3.33 15.10 -41.64
N ASP A 100 2.96 13.83 -41.68
CA ASP A 100 1.55 13.40 -41.66
C ASP A 100 0.90 13.70 -40.30
N ALA A 101 1.63 13.53 -39.19
CA ALA A 101 1.15 13.88 -37.85
C ALA A 101 0.89 15.39 -37.71
N LYS A 102 1.79 16.23 -38.25
CA LYS A 102 1.62 17.69 -38.27
C LYS A 102 0.38 18.08 -39.09
N LEU A 103 0.15 17.41 -40.23
CA LEU A 103 -0.99 17.67 -41.11
C LEU A 103 -2.32 17.28 -40.46
N LEU A 104 -2.37 16.13 -39.78
CA LEU A 104 -3.54 15.65 -39.03
C LEU A 104 -3.96 16.64 -37.93
N ALA A 105 -3.02 17.10 -37.10
CA ALA A 105 -3.31 18.08 -36.06
C ALA A 105 -3.79 19.44 -36.62
N GLN A 106 -3.24 19.87 -37.77
CA GLN A 106 -3.56 21.17 -38.37
C GLN A 106 -4.88 21.21 -39.15
N ARG A 107 -5.28 20.11 -39.77
CA ARG A 107 -6.47 20.06 -40.64
C ARG A 107 -7.70 19.48 -39.95
N GLU A 108 -7.54 18.41 -39.20
CA GLU A 108 -8.67 17.62 -38.67
C GLU A 108 -9.00 17.98 -37.22
N HIS A 109 -7.99 18.38 -36.43
CA HIS A 109 -8.14 18.70 -35.00
C HIS A 109 -7.65 20.10 -34.64
N ARG A 110 -7.79 21.04 -35.59
CA ARG A 110 -7.26 22.41 -35.47
C ARG A 110 -7.77 23.09 -34.20
N GLY A 111 -6.86 23.56 -33.36
CA GLY A 111 -7.17 24.26 -32.11
C GLY A 111 -7.52 23.34 -30.93
N ARG A 112 -7.89 22.09 -31.18
CA ARG A 112 -8.17 21.06 -30.16
C ARG A 112 -6.92 20.27 -29.77
N LEU A 113 -6.01 20.03 -30.72
CA LEU A 113 -4.75 19.32 -30.49
C LEU A 113 -3.54 20.25 -30.74
N ILE A 114 -2.67 20.39 -29.74
CA ILE A 114 -1.49 21.24 -29.74
C ILE A 114 -0.24 20.34 -29.76
N LEU A 115 0.73 20.65 -30.63
CA LEU A 115 1.96 19.87 -30.78
C LEU A 115 3.17 20.64 -30.24
N TRP A 116 3.87 20.04 -29.28
CA TRP A 116 5.13 20.57 -28.74
C TRP A 116 6.29 19.67 -29.14
N SER A 117 7.05 20.11 -30.16
CA SER A 117 8.25 19.41 -30.61
C SER A 117 9.41 19.66 -29.66
N GLY A 118 10.48 18.87 -29.75
CA GLY A 118 11.65 19.06 -28.90
C GLY A 118 12.24 20.47 -29.06
N GLY A 119 12.20 21.02 -30.27
CA GLY A 119 12.63 22.40 -30.53
C GLY A 119 11.76 23.42 -29.79
N LYS A 120 10.43 23.24 -29.84
CA LYS A 120 9.50 24.15 -29.17
C LYS A 120 9.61 24.07 -27.64
N VAL A 121 9.80 22.86 -27.11
CA VAL A 121 10.01 22.67 -25.67
C VAL A 121 11.31 23.33 -25.20
N VAL A 122 12.42 23.18 -25.94
CA VAL A 122 13.68 23.87 -25.62
C VAL A 122 13.50 25.39 -25.58
N GLU A 123 12.81 25.95 -26.58
CA GLU A 123 12.50 27.38 -26.66
C GLU A 123 11.73 27.84 -25.41
N MET A 124 10.65 27.13 -25.06
CA MET A 124 9.81 27.44 -23.91
C MET A 124 10.56 27.29 -22.58
N LEU A 125 11.33 26.22 -22.37
CA LEU A 125 12.12 26.03 -21.14
C LEU A 125 13.12 27.17 -20.91
N ASN A 126 13.75 27.66 -21.98
CA ASN A 126 14.66 28.79 -21.91
C ASN A 126 13.93 30.12 -21.67
N GLU A 127 12.79 30.34 -22.33
CA GLU A 127 11.95 31.53 -22.18
C GLU A 127 11.47 31.70 -20.73
N TYR A 128 10.98 30.61 -20.12
CA TYR A 128 10.52 30.57 -18.73
C TYR A 128 11.65 30.36 -17.70
N ARG A 129 12.91 30.41 -18.14
CA ARG A 129 14.11 30.28 -17.27
C ARG A 129 14.11 29.02 -16.39
N ILE A 130 13.54 27.92 -16.88
CA ILE A 130 13.57 26.62 -16.19
C ILE A 130 14.94 26.01 -16.43
N GLU A 131 15.76 25.88 -15.39
CA GLU A 131 17.12 25.39 -15.53
C GLU A 131 17.21 23.85 -15.52
N PRO A 132 18.16 23.24 -16.26
CA PRO A 132 18.42 21.80 -16.15
C PRO A 132 18.97 21.43 -14.77
N LYS A 133 18.54 20.28 -14.22
CA LYS A 133 19.10 19.71 -12.98
C LYS A 133 20.62 19.60 -13.06
N LYS A 134 21.32 19.94 -11.97
CA LYS A 134 22.80 19.91 -11.90
C LYS A 134 23.38 18.53 -12.28
N GLU A 135 22.74 17.46 -11.83
CA GLU A 135 23.11 16.07 -12.16
C GLU A 135 23.08 15.77 -13.66
N LEU A 136 22.09 16.28 -14.40
CA LEU A 136 22.00 16.12 -15.85
C LEU A 136 23.16 16.86 -16.54
N ILE A 137 23.48 18.06 -16.06
CA ILE A 137 24.61 18.86 -16.55
C ILE A 137 25.93 18.14 -16.27
N GLU A 138 26.11 17.57 -15.07
CA GLU A 138 27.30 16.78 -14.70
C GLU A 138 27.43 15.49 -15.53
N LYS A 139 26.32 14.80 -15.80
CA LYS A 139 26.28 13.62 -16.67
C LYS A 139 26.66 13.96 -18.12
N LEU A 140 26.19 15.09 -18.64
CA LEU A 140 26.54 15.57 -19.98
C LEU A 140 27.99 16.07 -20.05
N LYS A 141 28.45 16.78 -19.01
CA LYS A 141 29.85 17.20 -18.87
C LYS A 141 30.78 16.00 -18.79
N SER A 142 30.50 15.01 -17.95
CA SER A 142 31.29 13.78 -17.86
C SER A 142 31.28 12.97 -19.16
N LYS A 143 30.17 12.93 -19.92
CA LYS A 143 30.10 12.32 -21.26
C LYS A 143 30.95 13.09 -22.28
N LYS A 144 30.84 14.42 -22.33
CA LYS A 144 31.68 15.28 -23.19
C LYS A 144 33.15 15.26 -22.79
N GLU A 145 33.45 15.20 -21.49
CA GLU A 145 34.79 15.04 -20.94
C GLU A 145 35.35 13.66 -21.25
N ALA A 146 34.56 12.58 -21.15
CA ALA A 146 34.96 11.24 -21.53
C ALA A 146 35.22 11.13 -23.04
N GLU A 147 34.42 11.80 -23.88
CA GLU A 147 34.69 11.92 -25.32
C GLU A 147 35.94 12.76 -25.61
N SER A 148 36.18 13.86 -24.88
CA SER A 148 37.39 14.66 -25.01
C SER A 148 38.65 13.92 -24.53
N LYS A 149 38.56 13.18 -23.42
CA LYS A 149 39.62 12.32 -22.86
C LYS A 149 39.93 11.15 -23.80
N LYS A 150 38.91 10.52 -24.41
CA LYS A 150 39.10 9.53 -25.48
C LYS A 150 39.82 10.11 -26.71
N ARG A 151 39.50 11.34 -27.11
CA ARG A 151 40.19 12.07 -28.20
C ARG A 151 41.62 12.46 -27.85
N ALA A 152 41.94 12.67 -26.57
CA ALA A 152 43.30 12.99 -26.11
C ALA A 152 44.22 11.75 -26.08
N ILE A 153 43.67 10.55 -25.84
CA ILE A 153 44.43 9.30 -25.68
C ILE A 153 44.80 8.64 -27.02
N LEU A 154 43.91 8.75 -28.01
CA LEU A 154 44.10 8.15 -29.34
C LEU A 154 44.48 9.22 -30.37
N LYS A 155 45.59 9.01 -31.07
CA LYS A 155 46.10 9.90 -32.11
C LYS A 155 45.77 9.31 -33.48
N ILE A 156 45.57 10.20 -34.46
CA ILE A 156 45.45 9.82 -35.86
C ILE A 156 46.87 9.64 -36.41
N ILE A 157 47.25 8.40 -36.75
CA ILE A 157 48.57 8.08 -37.30
C ILE A 157 48.42 7.70 -38.77
N LYS A 158 49.08 8.47 -39.65
CA LYS A 158 49.21 8.15 -41.07
C LYS A 158 50.35 7.16 -41.28
N LEU A 159 50.08 6.12 -42.05
CA LEU A 159 51.06 5.12 -42.47
C LEU A 159 51.65 5.50 -43.83
N ASP A 160 52.93 5.22 -44.03
CA ASP A 160 53.68 5.36 -45.29
C ASP A 160 53.30 4.31 -46.34
N SER A 161 52.46 3.34 -45.97
CA SER A 161 51.94 2.30 -46.85
C SER A 161 50.54 1.90 -46.40
N PRO A 162 49.71 1.34 -47.31
CA PRO A 162 48.36 0.91 -46.96
C PRO A 162 48.37 -0.31 -46.05
N LEU A 163 47.28 -0.51 -45.30
CA LEU A 163 47.02 -1.75 -44.58
C LEU A 163 46.56 -2.85 -45.56
N LEU A 164 47.02 -4.07 -45.32
CA LEU A 164 46.46 -5.26 -45.97
C LEU A 164 45.09 -5.59 -45.37
N PHE A 165 44.98 -5.67 -44.04
CA PHE A 165 43.70 -5.87 -43.34
C PHE A 165 43.27 -4.61 -42.61
N ASP A 166 41.97 -4.30 -42.67
CA ASP A 166 41.43 -3.12 -41.99
C ASP A 166 41.54 -3.24 -40.47
N PHE A 167 41.96 -2.16 -39.81
CA PHE A 167 42.02 -2.05 -38.36
C PHE A 167 40.94 -1.10 -37.83
N ASN A 168 40.10 -1.58 -36.91
CA ASN A 168 39.08 -0.78 -36.26
C ASN A 168 39.28 -0.77 -34.74
N HIS A 169 39.87 0.33 -34.25
CA HIS A 169 40.13 0.57 -32.82
C HIS A 169 38.90 0.43 -31.92
N GLU A 170 37.72 0.93 -32.33
CA GLU A 170 36.50 0.84 -31.52
C GLU A 170 36.07 -0.62 -31.34
N LYS A 171 36.07 -1.40 -32.42
CA LYS A 171 35.75 -2.83 -32.37
C LYS A 171 36.77 -3.61 -31.52
N THR A 172 38.05 -3.27 -31.62
CA THR A 172 39.12 -3.88 -30.81
C THR A 172 38.89 -3.63 -29.32
N VAL A 173 38.69 -2.36 -28.94
CA VAL A 173 38.44 -1.98 -27.54
C VAL A 173 37.16 -2.64 -27.01
N GLU A 174 36.09 -2.63 -27.81
CA GLU A 174 34.81 -3.23 -27.42
C GLU A 174 34.89 -4.74 -27.22
N LYS A 175 35.65 -5.47 -28.05
CA LYS A 175 35.89 -6.91 -27.85
C LYS A 175 36.59 -7.20 -26.53
N VAL A 176 37.60 -6.40 -26.18
CA VAL A 176 38.35 -6.55 -24.92
C VAL A 176 37.46 -6.22 -23.72
N ILE A 177 36.71 -5.11 -23.76
CA ILE A 177 35.74 -4.76 -22.71
C ILE A 177 34.66 -5.84 -22.58
N GLY A 178 34.18 -6.39 -23.69
CA GLY A 178 33.23 -7.49 -23.72
C GLY A 178 33.76 -8.74 -23.03
N LYS A 179 35.03 -9.11 -23.25
CA LYS A 179 35.68 -10.23 -22.56
C LYS A 179 35.85 -9.95 -21.07
N LEU A 180 36.31 -8.76 -20.67
CA LEU A 180 36.40 -8.35 -19.26
C LEU A 180 35.05 -8.50 -18.54
N SER A 181 33.97 -8.06 -19.19
CA SER A 181 32.63 -8.13 -18.63
C SER A 181 32.13 -9.57 -18.47
N LYS A 182 32.46 -10.46 -19.41
CA LYS A 182 32.06 -11.87 -19.38
C LYS A 182 32.85 -12.69 -18.35
N GLU A 183 34.16 -12.51 -18.32
CA GLU A 183 35.08 -13.35 -17.54
C GLU A 183 35.20 -12.88 -16.09
N TYR A 184 35.29 -11.56 -15.87
CA TYR A 184 35.51 -10.97 -14.55
C TYR A 184 34.26 -10.29 -13.97
N LYS A 185 33.12 -10.35 -14.68
CA LYS A 185 31.83 -9.74 -14.28
C LYS A 185 31.91 -8.21 -14.08
N ILE A 186 32.88 -7.55 -14.72
CA ILE A 186 33.09 -6.11 -14.61
C ILE A 186 32.08 -5.37 -15.48
N LYS A 187 31.41 -4.36 -14.91
CA LYS A 187 30.47 -3.51 -15.66
C LYS A 187 31.23 -2.68 -16.70
N ARG A 188 30.75 -2.68 -17.94
CA ARG A 188 31.36 -1.93 -19.06
C ARG A 188 31.53 -0.43 -18.77
N ALA A 189 30.59 0.16 -18.04
CA ALA A 189 30.61 1.58 -17.66
C ALA A 189 31.79 1.97 -16.76
N LEU A 190 32.41 1.00 -16.06
CA LEU A 190 33.56 1.24 -15.20
C LEU A 190 34.89 1.19 -15.94
N VAL A 191 34.89 0.78 -17.21
CA VAL A 191 36.12 0.56 -17.99
C VAL A 191 36.35 1.73 -18.94
N SER A 192 37.55 2.30 -18.91
CA SER A 192 38.00 3.32 -19.85
C SER A 192 39.39 3.00 -20.40
N LEU A 193 39.62 3.38 -21.65
CA LEU A 193 40.90 3.15 -22.33
C LEU A 193 41.92 4.19 -21.89
N LYS A 194 43.10 3.75 -21.43
CA LYS A 194 44.26 4.61 -21.16
C LYS A 194 45.32 4.56 -22.26
N TYR A 195 45.45 3.44 -22.95
CA TYR A 195 46.46 3.24 -23.99
C TYR A 195 46.02 2.19 -25.00
N LEU A 196 46.29 2.43 -26.29
CA LEU A 196 46.15 1.45 -27.38
C LEU A 196 47.39 1.48 -28.27
N GLY A 197 48.28 0.50 -28.10
CA GLY A 197 49.40 0.25 -29.00
C GLY A 197 48.99 -0.73 -30.10
N VAL A 198 49.46 -0.49 -31.33
CA VAL A 198 49.21 -1.39 -32.47
C VAL A 198 50.52 -1.85 -33.06
N ILE A 199 50.73 -3.16 -33.10
CA ILE A 199 51.89 -3.80 -33.72
C ILE A 199 51.55 -4.14 -35.17
N LEU A 200 52.34 -3.61 -36.10
CA LEU A 200 52.19 -3.82 -37.53
C LEU A 200 53.42 -4.56 -38.07
N SER A 201 53.18 -5.54 -38.93
CA SER A 201 54.23 -6.28 -39.64
C SER A 201 54.23 -5.88 -41.12
N PRO A 202 55.39 -5.58 -41.74
CA PRO A 202 55.40 -5.29 -43.17
C PRO A 202 55.11 -6.54 -44.00
N ALA A 203 54.56 -6.36 -45.19
CA ALA A 203 54.38 -7.41 -46.19
C ALA A 203 54.47 -6.79 -47.59
N TYR A 204 54.61 -7.62 -48.62
CA TYR A 204 54.73 -7.14 -49.99
C TYR A 204 53.75 -7.84 -50.92
N ILE A 205 52.94 -7.04 -51.61
CA ILE A 205 52.17 -7.49 -52.76
C ILE A 205 53.08 -7.46 -53.98
N ILE A 206 53.30 -8.62 -54.61
CA ILE A 206 54.15 -8.79 -55.78
C ILE A 206 53.25 -9.16 -56.95
N SER A 207 53.13 -8.27 -57.93
CA SER A 207 52.43 -8.56 -59.19
C SER A 207 53.39 -9.28 -60.12
N TRP A 208 52.99 -10.47 -60.59
CA TRP A 208 53.86 -11.35 -61.37
C TRP A 208 53.16 -11.87 -62.61
N SER A 209 53.96 -12.25 -63.60
CA SER A 209 53.50 -12.98 -64.77
C SER A 209 54.48 -14.09 -65.15
N CYS A 210 53.98 -15.14 -65.79
CA CYS A 210 54.76 -16.27 -66.24
C CYS A 210 54.30 -16.70 -67.64
N ARG A 211 55.27 -17.02 -68.50
CA ARG A 211 55.03 -17.63 -69.82
C ARG A 211 55.54 -19.07 -69.79
N THR A 212 54.63 -20.04 -69.83
CA THR A 212 54.96 -21.47 -69.92
C THR A 212 55.17 -21.88 -71.38
N LYS A 213 56.10 -22.82 -71.63
CA LYS A 213 56.43 -23.29 -72.99
C LYS A 213 55.35 -24.21 -73.60
N GLU A 214 54.43 -24.75 -72.79
CA GLU A 214 53.43 -25.76 -73.22
C GLU A 214 52.10 -25.17 -73.72
N GLN A 215 51.83 -23.89 -73.49
CA GLN A 215 50.65 -23.21 -74.03
C GLN A 215 51.07 -22.00 -74.85
N LYS A 216 51.11 -22.17 -76.18
CA LYS A 216 51.10 -21.05 -77.11
C LYS A 216 49.76 -20.32 -76.93
N GLU A 217 49.71 -19.31 -76.04
CA GLU A 217 49.02 -18.01 -76.20
C GLU A 217 48.50 -17.34 -74.90
N ALA A 218 48.49 -17.98 -73.72
CA ALA A 218 48.01 -17.32 -72.49
C ALA A 218 49.13 -17.00 -71.48
N GLU A 219 49.48 -15.72 -71.31
CA GLU A 219 50.33 -15.25 -70.21
C GLU A 219 49.57 -15.33 -68.89
N ILE A 220 50.02 -16.17 -67.95
CA ILE A 220 49.41 -16.27 -66.61
C ILE A 220 49.88 -15.08 -65.78
N LYS A 221 48.93 -14.32 -65.22
CA LYS A 221 49.21 -13.15 -64.37
C LYS A 221 48.43 -13.27 -63.08
N ASP A 222 49.10 -13.04 -61.96
CA ASP A 222 48.44 -12.87 -60.67
C ASP A 222 49.30 -12.01 -59.74
N LYS A 223 48.95 -11.99 -58.46
CA LYS A 223 49.66 -11.31 -57.41
C LYS A 223 49.91 -12.31 -56.29
N ALA A 224 51.09 -12.20 -55.70
CA ALA A 224 51.47 -12.90 -54.50
C ALA A 224 51.54 -11.92 -53.32
N VAL A 225 51.29 -12.39 -52.10
CA VAL A 225 51.57 -11.65 -50.87
C VAL A 225 52.67 -12.38 -50.12
N VAL A 226 53.78 -11.70 -49.87
CA VAL A 226 54.88 -12.22 -49.04
C VAL A 226 54.84 -11.53 -47.69
N PHE A 227 54.71 -12.32 -46.63
CA PHE A 227 54.66 -11.84 -45.24
C PHE A 227 56.06 -11.76 -44.62
N SER A 228 56.18 -11.04 -43.50
CA SER A 228 57.47 -10.82 -42.83
C SER A 228 58.12 -12.08 -42.25
N ASP A 229 57.35 -13.13 -41.99
CA ASP A 229 57.87 -14.44 -41.56
C ASP A 229 58.39 -15.29 -42.73
N GLY A 230 58.35 -14.76 -43.95
CA GLY A 230 58.76 -15.45 -45.17
C GLY A 230 57.68 -16.35 -45.78
N SER A 231 56.51 -16.46 -45.15
CA SER A 231 55.36 -17.15 -45.74
C SER A 231 54.82 -16.39 -46.96
N ILE A 232 54.22 -17.12 -47.90
CA ILE A 232 53.72 -16.54 -49.15
C ILE A 232 52.41 -17.17 -49.58
N VAL A 233 51.47 -16.33 -50.04
CA VAL A 233 50.31 -16.76 -50.84
C VAL A 233 50.57 -16.38 -52.28
N ILE A 234 50.64 -17.38 -53.16
CA ILE A 234 51.17 -17.27 -54.52
C ILE A 234 50.14 -16.65 -55.49
N ARG A 235 48.86 -17.01 -55.34
CA ARG A 235 47.73 -16.57 -56.16
C ARG A 235 46.64 -15.93 -55.31
N THR A 236 46.72 -14.62 -55.12
CA THR A 236 45.72 -13.89 -54.32
C THR A 236 44.34 -13.86 -54.95
N SER A 237 44.21 -14.09 -56.26
CA SER A 237 42.92 -14.10 -56.95
C SER A 237 42.04 -15.30 -56.59
N GLU A 238 42.67 -16.38 -56.12
CA GLU A 238 42.07 -17.65 -55.68
C GLU A 238 41.84 -17.68 -54.14
N ASP A 239 42.46 -16.75 -53.39
CA ASP A 239 42.32 -16.65 -51.94
C ASP A 239 41.14 -15.71 -51.57
N GLU A 240 40.08 -16.27 -50.99
CA GLU A 240 38.86 -15.50 -50.64
C GLU A 240 39.11 -14.37 -49.64
N ARG A 241 40.10 -14.52 -48.73
CA ARG A 241 40.44 -13.55 -47.69
C ARG A 241 41.32 -12.42 -48.25
N LEU A 242 42.26 -12.75 -49.12
CA LEU A 242 43.25 -11.82 -49.67
C LEU A 242 42.76 -11.09 -50.93
N LYS A 243 41.94 -11.71 -51.78
CA LYS A 243 41.43 -11.09 -53.00
C LYS A 243 40.83 -9.68 -52.80
N PRO A 244 39.88 -9.45 -51.85
CA PRO A 244 39.29 -8.12 -51.66
C PRO A 244 40.27 -7.13 -51.02
N THR A 245 41.09 -7.60 -50.08
CA THR A 245 42.01 -6.77 -49.29
C THR A 245 43.22 -6.31 -50.09
N VAL A 246 43.80 -7.20 -50.91
CA VAL A 246 44.87 -6.89 -51.87
C VAL A 246 44.38 -5.89 -52.92
N SER A 247 43.19 -6.10 -53.48
CA SER A 247 42.59 -5.17 -54.45
C SER A 247 42.44 -3.76 -53.87
N LYS A 248 41.93 -3.66 -52.63
CA LYS A 248 41.81 -2.39 -51.89
C LYS A 248 43.17 -1.76 -51.58
N ALA A 249 44.15 -2.55 -51.14
CA ALA A 249 45.49 -2.05 -50.81
C ALA A 249 46.22 -1.52 -52.04
N LEU A 250 46.02 -2.10 -53.23
CA LEU A 250 46.62 -1.62 -54.47
C LEU A 250 46.08 -0.25 -54.91
N LEU A 251 44.81 0.05 -54.65
CA LEU A 251 44.19 1.34 -54.96
C LEU A 251 44.65 2.48 -54.04
N ASN A 252 45.17 2.16 -52.85
CA ASN A 252 45.51 3.15 -51.82
C ASN A 252 47.03 3.27 -51.61
N ASN A 253 47.56 4.49 -51.49
CA ASN A 253 49.00 4.69 -51.24
C ASN A 253 49.36 4.81 -49.75
N SER A 254 48.37 5.01 -48.90
CA SER A 254 48.54 5.13 -47.45
C SER A 254 47.28 4.68 -46.74
N SER A 255 47.41 4.33 -45.46
CA SER A 255 46.27 4.13 -44.56
C SER A 255 46.40 4.99 -43.31
N VAL A 256 45.28 5.20 -42.64
CA VAL A 256 45.22 5.96 -41.38
C VAL A 256 44.67 5.03 -40.31
N ILE A 257 45.35 4.99 -39.17
CA ILE A 257 44.89 4.28 -37.98
C ILE A 257 44.71 5.24 -36.82
N LYS A 258 43.84 4.88 -35.88
CA LYS A 258 43.69 5.59 -34.60
C LYS A 258 44.22 4.71 -33.49
N CYS A 259 45.31 5.12 -32.87
CA CYS A 259 45.95 4.43 -31.76
C CYS A 259 46.77 5.43 -30.94
N THR A 260 47.19 5.05 -29.74
CA THR A 260 48.11 5.86 -28.93
C THR A 260 49.51 5.82 -29.54
N GLU A 261 49.95 4.62 -29.96
CA GLU A 261 51.27 4.39 -30.54
C GLU A 261 51.20 3.26 -31.59
N LYS A 262 52.13 3.30 -32.57
CA LYS A 262 52.36 2.20 -33.51
C LYS A 262 53.77 1.66 -33.34
N THR A 263 53.90 0.33 -33.41
CA THR A 263 55.20 -0.36 -33.42
C THR A 263 55.29 -1.17 -34.71
N LEU A 264 56.43 -1.09 -35.40
CA LEU A 264 56.70 -1.88 -36.60
C LEU A 264 57.60 -3.07 -36.24
N GLU A 265 57.20 -4.27 -36.62
CA GLU A 265 58.07 -5.44 -36.53
C GLU A 265 59.20 -5.33 -37.56
N VAL A 266 60.34 -5.94 -37.23
CA VAL A 266 61.41 -6.19 -38.20
C VAL A 266 60.86 -7.18 -39.21
N GLY A 267 60.88 -6.81 -40.48
CA GLY A 267 60.43 -7.68 -41.56
C GLY A 267 61.43 -7.75 -42.69
N ILE A 268 61.04 -8.47 -43.73
CA ILE A 268 61.90 -8.71 -44.89
C ILE A 268 62.07 -7.47 -45.78
N SER A 269 63.20 -7.39 -46.44
CA SER A 269 63.46 -6.39 -47.47
C SER A 269 62.63 -6.65 -48.74
N PRO A 270 62.40 -5.63 -49.58
CA PRO A 270 61.73 -5.80 -50.87
C PRO A 270 62.44 -6.81 -51.80
N SER A 271 63.76 -6.92 -51.68
CA SER A 271 64.58 -7.86 -52.45
C SER A 271 64.40 -9.30 -51.97
N GLU A 272 64.41 -9.52 -50.66
CA GLU A 272 64.12 -10.84 -50.07
C GLU A 272 62.71 -11.30 -50.42
N ALA A 273 61.71 -10.42 -50.34
CA ALA A 273 60.35 -10.74 -50.76
C ALA A 273 60.28 -11.19 -52.24
N THR A 274 61.09 -10.58 -53.10
CA THR A 274 61.20 -10.95 -54.52
C THR A 274 61.82 -12.33 -54.70
N LEU A 275 62.89 -12.63 -53.97
CA LEU A 275 63.55 -13.93 -54.02
C LEU A 275 62.62 -15.04 -53.53
N ILE A 276 61.93 -14.81 -52.40
CA ILE A 276 60.94 -15.74 -51.86
C ILE A 276 59.83 -16.00 -52.87
N ALA A 277 59.26 -14.94 -53.47
CA ALA A 277 58.20 -15.08 -54.45
C ALA A 277 58.65 -15.83 -55.71
N LYS A 278 59.78 -15.47 -56.31
CA LYS A 278 60.29 -16.17 -57.50
C LYS A 278 60.62 -17.64 -57.20
N SER A 279 61.23 -17.91 -56.05
CA SER A 279 61.56 -19.26 -55.61
C SER A 279 60.31 -20.13 -55.48
N GLN A 280 59.27 -19.63 -54.81
CA GLN A 280 58.05 -20.40 -54.59
C GLN A 280 57.18 -20.51 -55.86
N LEU A 281 57.05 -19.45 -56.65
CA LEU A 281 56.36 -19.46 -57.96
C LEU A 281 57.02 -20.45 -58.93
N SER A 282 58.35 -20.52 -58.93
CA SER A 282 59.11 -21.42 -59.78
C SER A 282 58.81 -22.88 -59.49
N LYS A 283 58.68 -23.23 -58.20
CA LYS A 283 58.30 -24.56 -57.74
C LYS A 283 56.85 -24.89 -58.08
N GLU A 284 55.92 -23.98 -57.74
CA GLU A 284 54.48 -24.17 -57.93
C GLU A 284 54.10 -24.31 -59.42
N LEU A 285 54.71 -23.50 -60.28
CA LEU A 285 54.41 -23.48 -61.72
C LEU A 285 55.34 -24.39 -62.53
N ASN A 286 56.31 -25.07 -61.89
CA ASN A 286 57.33 -25.90 -62.51
C ASN A 286 58.09 -25.20 -63.66
N VAL A 287 58.54 -23.96 -63.42
CA VAL A 287 59.28 -23.13 -64.39
C VAL A 287 60.56 -22.58 -63.78
N SER A 288 61.55 -22.22 -64.60
CA SER A 288 62.73 -21.48 -64.11
C SER A 288 62.32 -20.11 -63.54
N GLN A 289 62.98 -19.66 -62.46
CA GLN A 289 62.80 -18.30 -61.90
C GLN A 289 63.03 -17.17 -62.93
N SER A 290 63.79 -17.44 -63.99
CA SER A 290 64.02 -16.52 -65.11
C SER A 290 62.78 -16.29 -65.98
N HIS A 291 61.84 -17.24 -66.02
CA HIS A 291 60.57 -17.13 -66.75
C HIS A 291 59.47 -16.41 -65.95
N ILE A 292 59.73 -16.06 -64.69
CA ILE A 292 58.81 -15.30 -63.84
C ILE A 292 59.21 -13.83 -63.89
N ALA A 293 58.34 -13.01 -64.48
CA ALA A 293 58.47 -11.57 -64.51
C ALA A 293 57.71 -10.95 -63.33
N ILE A 294 58.35 -10.01 -62.63
CA ILE A 294 57.69 -9.20 -61.60
C ILE A 294 57.45 -7.81 -62.20
N SER A 295 56.18 -7.42 -62.32
CA SER A 295 55.78 -6.16 -62.94
C SER A 295 55.67 -5.03 -61.92
N ALA A 296 55.30 -5.33 -60.67
CA ALA A 296 55.19 -4.34 -59.61
C ALA A 296 55.38 -4.96 -58.22
N LYS A 297 55.85 -4.14 -57.27
CA LYS A 297 55.96 -4.49 -55.86
C LYS A 297 55.35 -3.37 -55.03
N LYS A 298 54.51 -3.71 -54.06
CA LYS A 298 53.89 -2.74 -53.15
C LYS A 298 54.03 -3.20 -51.71
N LYS A 299 54.65 -2.35 -50.89
CA LYS A 299 54.70 -2.55 -49.43
C LYS A 299 53.31 -2.32 -48.84
N VAL A 300 52.91 -3.18 -47.93
CA VAL A 300 51.68 -3.08 -47.14
C VAL A 300 51.98 -3.40 -45.68
N TYR A 301 51.09 -3.00 -44.78
CA TYR A 301 51.19 -3.34 -43.35
C TYR A 301 50.08 -4.29 -42.93
N VAL A 302 50.44 -5.31 -42.16
CA VAL A 302 49.55 -6.30 -41.59
C VAL A 302 49.40 -5.99 -40.09
N PRO A 303 48.20 -5.63 -39.60
CA PRO A 303 47.97 -5.52 -38.16
C PRO A 303 48.08 -6.90 -37.50
N LYS A 304 49.01 -7.04 -36.55
CA LYS A 304 49.26 -8.31 -35.85
C LYS A 304 48.67 -8.32 -34.45
N LYS A 305 48.98 -7.31 -33.64
CA LYS A 305 48.53 -7.27 -32.24
C LYS A 305 48.06 -5.88 -31.83
N ALA A 306 47.12 -5.84 -30.89
CA ALA A 306 46.74 -4.66 -30.15
C ALA A 306 47.07 -4.83 -28.67
N LEU A 307 47.79 -3.87 -28.10
CA LEU A 307 48.14 -3.81 -26.68
C LEU A 307 47.33 -2.70 -26.01
N LEU A 308 46.53 -3.04 -25.01
CA LEU A 308 45.62 -2.13 -24.34
C LEU A 308 46.01 -1.98 -22.88
N LYS A 309 46.00 -0.75 -22.37
CA LYS A 309 45.92 -0.47 -20.92
C LYS A 309 44.59 0.18 -20.62
N LEU A 310 43.90 -0.34 -19.61
CA LEU A 310 42.53 0.00 -19.26
C LEU A 310 42.49 0.46 -17.80
N GLN A 311 41.82 1.59 -17.55
CA GLN A 311 41.40 1.97 -16.21
C GLN A 311 40.06 1.31 -15.92
N ILE A 312 39.97 0.60 -14.80
CA ILE A 312 38.78 -0.09 -14.32
C ILE A 312 38.38 0.54 -12.98
N HIS A 313 37.57 1.57 -13.02
CA HIS A 313 37.22 2.38 -11.85
C HIS A 313 38.46 2.77 -11.02
N LYS A 314 38.74 2.13 -9.88
CA LYS A 314 39.93 2.39 -9.04
C LYS A 314 41.12 1.45 -9.31
N ASN A 315 41.01 0.50 -10.23
CA ASN A 315 42.05 -0.47 -10.61
C ASN A 315 42.51 -0.30 -12.07
N GLU A 316 43.52 -1.05 -12.49
CA GLU A 316 44.03 -1.09 -13.86
C GLU A 316 44.09 -2.52 -14.40
N ALA A 317 43.99 -2.65 -15.72
CA ALA A 317 44.20 -3.91 -16.42
C ALA A 317 44.97 -3.72 -17.72
N GLU A 318 45.73 -4.73 -18.10
CA GLU A 318 46.38 -4.81 -19.40
C GLU A 318 45.73 -5.91 -20.23
N ALA A 319 45.62 -5.70 -21.54
CA ALA A 319 45.10 -6.70 -22.45
C ALA A 319 45.91 -6.73 -23.75
N GLU A 320 46.11 -7.93 -24.27
CA GLU A 320 46.72 -8.19 -25.56
C GLU A 320 45.69 -8.89 -26.44
N MET A 321 45.45 -8.35 -27.64
CA MET A 321 44.58 -8.97 -28.63
C MET A 321 45.38 -9.29 -29.88
N ASP A 322 45.34 -10.55 -30.31
CA ASP A 322 45.76 -10.95 -31.64
C ASP A 322 44.71 -10.51 -32.66
N LEU A 323 45.12 -9.69 -33.63
CA LEU A 323 44.21 -9.10 -34.61
C LEU A 323 43.87 -10.04 -35.78
N GLU A 324 44.63 -11.12 -35.93
CA GLU A 324 44.42 -12.16 -36.93
C GLU A 324 43.48 -13.25 -36.42
N THR A 325 43.72 -13.77 -35.22
CA THR A 325 42.88 -14.83 -34.62
C THR A 325 41.72 -14.29 -33.78
N SER A 326 41.74 -13.00 -33.43
CA SER A 326 40.86 -12.39 -32.41
C SER A 326 40.99 -13.00 -31.00
N GLU A 327 42.08 -13.73 -30.71
CA GLU A 327 42.38 -14.19 -29.36
C GLU A 327 42.72 -13.01 -28.45
N ILE A 328 42.22 -13.00 -27.21
CA ILE A 328 42.42 -11.91 -26.25
C ILE A 328 42.99 -12.49 -24.96
N LYS A 329 44.09 -11.94 -24.46
CA LYS A 329 44.69 -12.23 -23.17
C LYS A 329 44.53 -11.01 -22.28
N ILE A 330 44.01 -11.20 -21.06
CA ILE A 330 43.79 -10.13 -20.09
C ILE A 330 44.63 -10.41 -18.86
N LYS A 331 45.31 -9.38 -18.37
CA LYS A 331 46.05 -9.38 -17.12
C LYS A 331 45.42 -8.35 -16.18
N ILE A 332 44.73 -8.86 -15.17
CA ILE A 332 44.12 -8.06 -14.09
C ILE A 332 44.30 -8.82 -12.77
N SER A 333 44.75 -8.11 -11.74
CA SER A 333 44.84 -8.62 -10.38
C SER A 333 43.76 -7.99 -9.50
N LEU A 334 43.36 -8.71 -8.46
CA LEU A 334 42.55 -8.11 -7.39
C LEU A 334 43.36 -6.97 -6.74
N LEU A 335 42.66 -5.93 -6.31
CA LEU A 335 43.21 -4.88 -5.48
C LEU A 335 43.66 -5.48 -4.14
N PRO A 336 44.85 -5.11 -3.64
CA PRO A 336 45.29 -5.40 -2.28
C PRO A 336 44.23 -5.02 -1.24
N GLU A 337 44.14 -5.84 -0.19
CA GLU A 337 43.19 -5.63 0.90
C GLU A 337 43.34 -4.25 1.55
N GLU A 338 44.57 -3.77 1.74
CA GLU A 338 44.86 -2.45 2.30
C GLU A 338 44.16 -1.32 1.54
N MET A 339 44.23 -1.34 0.20
CA MET A 339 43.54 -0.33 -0.62
C MET A 339 42.03 -0.44 -0.54
N LEU A 340 41.49 -1.67 -0.47
CA LEU A 340 40.04 -1.88 -0.32
C LEU A 340 39.56 -1.37 1.05
N VAL A 341 40.35 -1.56 2.11
CA VAL A 341 40.08 -1.01 3.45
C VAL A 341 40.10 0.52 3.43
N ASP A 342 41.05 1.13 2.73
CA ASP A 342 41.09 2.59 2.61
C ASP A 342 39.87 3.14 1.88
N PHE A 343 39.40 2.48 0.83
CA PHE A 343 38.15 2.86 0.16
C PHE A 343 36.92 2.73 1.09
N ALA A 344 36.91 1.72 1.96
CA ALA A 344 35.86 1.58 2.97
C ALA A 344 35.90 2.70 4.01
N LYS A 345 37.10 3.11 4.46
CA LYS A 345 37.29 4.22 5.39
C LYS A 345 36.87 5.56 4.78
N GLU A 346 37.26 5.83 3.53
CA GLU A 346 36.82 7.01 2.79
C GLU A 346 35.29 7.07 2.68
N GLU A 347 34.64 5.96 2.35
CA GLU A 347 33.18 5.90 2.24
C GLU A 347 32.49 6.06 3.60
N CYS A 348 33.05 5.46 4.66
CA CYS A 348 32.58 5.64 6.03
C CYS A 348 32.60 7.13 6.40
N LYS A 349 33.76 7.77 6.31
CA LYS A 349 33.95 9.20 6.60
C LYS A 349 33.04 10.09 5.76
N ARG A 350 32.84 9.75 4.48
CA ARG A 350 31.95 10.52 3.59
C ARG A 350 30.50 10.48 4.04
N VAL A 351 30.01 9.34 4.55
CA VAL A 351 28.60 9.15 4.90
C VAL A 351 28.32 9.56 6.36
N THR A 352 29.14 9.10 7.30
CA THR A 352 28.93 9.31 8.73
C THR A 352 29.61 10.57 9.26
N ARG A 353 30.55 11.15 8.50
CA ARG A 353 31.46 12.22 8.93
C ARG A 353 32.39 11.80 10.09
N GLU A 354 32.55 10.50 10.31
CA GLU A 354 33.35 9.91 11.38
C GLU A 354 34.42 8.96 10.85
N GLU A 355 35.46 8.75 11.66
CA GLU A 355 36.50 7.78 11.37
C GLU A 355 36.09 6.38 11.84
N LEU A 356 36.40 5.37 11.02
CA LEU A 356 36.21 3.96 11.36
C LEU A 356 37.22 3.55 12.45
N ARG A 357 36.73 3.09 13.60
CA ARG A 357 37.57 2.74 14.77
C ARG A 357 37.96 1.27 14.74
N GLU A 358 36.98 0.40 14.91
CA GLU A 358 37.16 -1.06 14.91
C GLU A 358 36.55 -1.65 13.65
N TYR A 359 37.23 -2.61 13.03
CA TYR A 359 36.71 -3.30 11.86
C TYR A 359 37.30 -4.70 11.68
N ARG A 360 36.57 -5.52 10.93
CA ARG A 360 36.97 -6.84 10.46
C ARG A 360 36.64 -6.97 8.99
N THR A 361 37.54 -7.62 8.26
CA THR A 361 37.38 -7.90 6.84
C THR A 361 37.12 -9.39 6.61
N LYS A 362 36.36 -9.70 5.58
CA LYS A 362 36.16 -11.06 5.07
C LYS A 362 36.16 -11.02 3.56
N ILE A 363 37.13 -11.69 2.95
CA ILE A 363 37.23 -11.82 1.50
C ILE A 363 36.58 -13.13 1.08
N LYS A 364 35.68 -13.06 0.09
CA LYS A 364 35.09 -14.23 -0.56
C LYS A 364 35.11 -14.01 -2.07
N GLU A 365 35.77 -14.93 -2.79
CA GLU A 365 35.97 -14.83 -4.24
C GLU A 365 36.66 -13.50 -4.62
N ASN A 366 35.93 -12.61 -5.29
CA ASN A 366 36.40 -11.31 -5.74
C ASN A 366 35.79 -10.16 -4.94
N ARG A 367 35.24 -10.40 -3.74
CA ARG A 367 34.56 -9.38 -2.93
C ARG A 367 35.13 -9.32 -1.53
N MET A 368 35.32 -8.11 -1.03
CA MET A 368 35.65 -7.86 0.36
C MET A 368 34.42 -7.32 1.08
N LEU A 369 34.04 -7.97 2.18
CA LEU A 369 33.08 -7.43 3.14
C LEU A 369 33.86 -6.87 4.32
N LEU A 370 33.71 -5.57 4.58
CA LEU A 370 34.18 -4.93 5.80
C LEU A 370 32.99 -4.70 6.71
N ARG A 371 33.14 -5.06 7.99
CA ARG A 371 32.21 -4.71 9.06
C ARG A 371 32.99 -4.03 10.16
N GLY A 372 32.51 -2.91 10.63
CA GLY A 372 33.14 -2.16 11.69
C GLY A 372 32.19 -1.14 12.27
N GLU A 373 32.75 -0.22 13.03
CA GLU A 373 31.99 0.76 13.75
C GLU A 373 32.77 2.07 13.92
N THR A 374 31.99 3.12 14.07
CA THR A 374 32.41 4.47 14.43
C THR A 374 31.93 4.76 15.85
N GLU A 375 32.08 6.00 16.30
CA GLU A 375 31.55 6.42 17.59
C GLU A 375 30.03 6.23 17.63
N ARG A 376 29.34 6.70 16.59
CA ARG A 376 27.87 6.73 16.57
C ARG A 376 27.22 5.69 15.66
N PHE A 377 27.94 5.06 14.74
CA PHE A 377 27.37 4.19 13.72
C PHE A 377 28.01 2.81 13.67
N GLU A 378 27.19 1.79 13.45
CA GLU A 378 27.60 0.51 12.87
C GLU A 378 27.73 0.68 11.35
N PHE A 379 28.81 0.15 10.78
CA PHE A 379 29.15 0.33 9.37
C PHE A 379 29.55 -1.00 8.74
N ALA A 380 28.86 -1.38 7.68
CA ALA A 380 29.23 -2.51 6.85
C ALA A 380 29.21 -2.13 5.37
N VAL A 381 30.23 -2.56 4.64
CA VAL A 381 30.37 -2.27 3.22
C VAL A 381 30.93 -3.47 2.46
N ALA A 382 30.35 -3.75 1.31
CA ALA A 382 30.82 -4.76 0.37
C ALA A 382 31.48 -4.05 -0.81
N ILE A 383 32.72 -4.43 -1.12
CA ILE A 383 33.54 -3.82 -2.17
C ILE A 383 33.97 -4.90 -3.17
N ASP A 384 33.87 -4.58 -4.45
CA ASP A 384 34.37 -5.43 -5.51
C ASP A 384 35.90 -5.32 -5.61
N GLY A 385 36.60 -6.45 -5.54
CA GLY A 385 38.05 -6.53 -5.51
C GLY A 385 38.73 -6.26 -6.85
N TYR A 386 38.03 -6.36 -7.99
CA TYR A 386 38.62 -6.01 -9.28
C TYR A 386 38.48 -4.54 -9.62
N THR A 387 37.45 -3.87 -9.11
CA THR A 387 37.10 -2.50 -9.51
C THR A 387 37.25 -1.48 -8.39
N GLY A 388 37.16 -1.90 -7.13
CA GLY A 388 37.03 -1.02 -5.96
C GLY A 388 35.65 -0.37 -5.84
N GLU A 389 34.65 -0.81 -6.63
CA GLU A 389 33.28 -0.30 -6.55
C GLU A 389 32.61 -0.75 -5.25
N ILE A 390 31.91 0.18 -4.59
CA ILE A 390 31.04 -0.15 -3.46
C ILE A 390 29.78 -0.85 -4.00
N LEU A 391 29.65 -2.15 -3.70
CA LEU A 391 28.55 -3.00 -4.17
C LEU A 391 27.30 -2.84 -3.31
N ALA A 392 27.49 -2.75 -1.99
CA ALA A 392 26.42 -2.58 -1.02
C ALA A 392 26.97 -1.92 0.24
N LYS A 393 26.12 -1.20 0.95
CA LYS A 393 26.41 -0.66 2.27
C LYS A 393 25.22 -0.85 3.19
N ASP A 394 25.52 -1.02 4.46
CA ASP A 394 24.56 -1.10 5.55
C ASP A 394 25.14 -0.27 6.70
N ILE A 395 24.47 0.84 7.00
CA ILE A 395 24.95 1.83 7.96
C ILE A 395 23.79 2.14 8.87
N ARG A 396 24.02 2.07 10.18
CA ARG A 396 22.99 2.32 11.17
C ARG A 396 23.57 3.03 12.38
N MET A 397 22.95 4.13 12.77
CA MET A 397 23.24 4.82 14.02
C MET A 397 22.89 3.91 15.21
N LYS A 398 23.79 3.84 16.18
CA LYS A 398 23.62 3.11 17.43
C LYS A 398 22.51 3.77 18.26
N GLY A 399 21.71 2.97 18.98
CA GLY A 399 20.60 3.49 19.80
C GLY A 399 21.05 4.50 20.85
N GLU A 400 22.18 4.24 21.53
CA GLU A 400 22.77 5.17 22.50
C GLU A 400 23.15 6.52 21.87
N ALA A 401 23.73 6.49 20.66
CA ALA A 401 24.09 7.70 19.92
C ALA A 401 22.87 8.49 19.44
N LEU A 402 21.77 7.82 19.09
CA LEU A 402 20.49 8.46 18.77
C LEU A 402 19.93 9.20 19.99
N LEU A 403 19.93 8.56 21.16
CA LEU A 403 19.47 9.16 22.41
C LEU A 403 20.36 10.34 22.83
N GLU A 404 21.67 10.21 22.66
CA GLU A 404 22.63 11.29 22.91
C GLU A 404 22.40 12.47 21.96
N LEU A 405 22.21 12.22 20.67
CA LEU A 405 21.89 13.26 19.68
C LEU A 405 20.62 14.02 20.08
N ILE A 406 19.55 13.30 20.45
CA ILE A 406 18.29 13.91 20.90
C ILE A 406 18.53 14.76 22.15
N SER A 407 19.29 14.25 23.12
CA SER A 407 19.62 14.95 24.36
C SER A 407 20.47 16.19 24.13
N GLN A 408 21.39 16.17 23.15
CA GLN A 408 22.19 17.33 22.77
C GLN A 408 21.34 18.42 22.09
N LEU A 409 20.39 18.02 21.25
CA LEU A 409 19.49 18.96 20.55
C LEU A 409 18.44 19.56 21.48
N TYR A 410 17.94 18.76 22.43
CA TYR A 410 16.93 19.17 23.40
C TYR A 410 17.37 18.79 24.82
N PRO A 411 18.31 19.55 25.44
CA PRO A 411 18.87 19.20 26.75
C PRO A 411 17.87 19.17 27.90
N GLN A 412 16.80 19.97 27.80
CA GLN A 412 15.69 20.00 28.75
C GLN A 412 14.48 19.22 28.25
N GLY A 413 14.58 18.58 27.08
CA GLY A 413 13.51 17.82 26.47
C GLY A 413 13.40 16.44 27.07
N LYS A 414 12.17 15.97 27.31
CA LYS A 414 11.89 14.60 27.70
C LYS A 414 11.43 13.80 26.48
N LEU A 415 12.19 12.76 26.12
CA LEU A 415 11.76 11.82 25.07
C LEU A 415 10.53 11.05 25.55
N VAL A 416 9.40 11.23 24.85
CA VAL A 416 8.11 10.58 25.16
C VAL A 416 8.01 9.24 24.43
N ASN A 417 8.45 9.22 23.17
CA ASN A 417 8.35 8.05 22.29
C ASN A 417 9.43 8.14 21.20
N VAL A 418 9.89 6.98 20.72
CA VAL A 418 10.79 6.87 19.57
C VAL A 418 10.41 5.67 18.73
N GLU A 419 10.13 5.91 17.45
CA GLU A 419 9.88 4.86 16.45
C GLU A 419 11.11 4.74 15.55
N GLU A 420 11.82 3.61 15.62
CA GLU A 420 12.92 3.31 14.71
C GLU A 420 12.45 2.48 13.52
N ARG A 421 12.80 2.94 12.32
CA ARG A 421 12.69 2.20 11.06
C ARG A 421 14.07 1.88 10.53
N LYS A 422 14.14 1.19 9.38
CA LYS A 422 15.42 0.73 8.81
C LYS A 422 16.44 1.85 8.56
N ARG A 423 15.98 3.05 8.17
CA ARG A 423 16.85 4.19 7.77
C ARG A 423 16.58 5.48 8.52
N GLU A 424 15.53 5.52 9.32
CA GLU A 424 15.08 6.73 9.99
C GLU A 424 14.52 6.39 11.35
N ALA A 425 14.67 7.31 12.30
CA ALA A 425 13.97 7.28 13.57
C ALA A 425 13.13 8.54 13.71
N VAL A 426 11.96 8.43 14.33
CA VAL A 426 11.09 9.55 14.65
C VAL A 426 10.89 9.60 16.16
N GLY A 427 11.35 10.67 16.79
CA GLY A 427 11.24 10.90 18.23
C GLY A 427 10.21 11.99 18.55
N ASP A 428 9.40 11.72 19.57
CA ASP A 428 8.45 12.67 20.15
C ASP A 428 9.06 13.27 21.40
N ILE A 429 9.42 14.56 21.37
CA ILE A 429 10.22 15.21 22.42
C ILE A 429 9.36 16.27 23.10
N LEU A 430 9.01 16.04 24.37
CA LEU A 430 8.31 17.01 25.19
C LEU A 430 9.29 18.11 25.64
N VAL A 431 8.99 19.35 25.28
CA VAL A 431 9.68 20.56 25.74
C VAL A 431 8.66 21.47 26.43
N GLU A 432 9.11 22.52 27.13
CA GLU A 432 8.29 23.30 28.07
C GLU A 432 6.85 23.61 27.61
N ASN A 433 6.66 24.00 26.34
CA ASN A 433 5.36 24.44 25.83
C ASN A 433 4.83 23.62 24.63
N LYS A 434 5.48 22.52 24.23
CA LYS A 434 5.10 21.76 23.02
C LYS A 434 5.74 20.38 22.97
N ILE A 435 5.29 19.55 22.03
CA ILE A 435 5.99 18.33 21.63
C ILE A 435 6.61 18.55 20.25
N VAL A 436 7.92 18.34 20.14
CA VAL A 436 8.63 18.40 18.86
C VAL A 436 8.74 17.01 18.27
N ILE A 437 8.32 16.87 17.00
CA ILE A 437 8.45 15.62 16.26
C ILE A 437 9.73 15.68 15.43
N LEU A 438 10.78 15.02 15.93
CA LEU A 438 12.11 15.02 15.32
C LEU A 438 12.30 13.77 14.47
N LYS A 439 12.62 13.96 13.19
CA LYS A 439 13.06 12.88 12.31
C LYS A 439 14.58 12.88 12.21
N VAL A 440 15.21 11.74 12.43
CA VAL A 440 16.65 11.50 12.32
C VAL A 440 16.91 10.46 11.24
N ASN A 441 17.85 10.74 10.34
CA ASN A 441 18.36 9.77 9.38
C ASN A 441 19.44 8.90 10.06
N LEU A 442 19.19 7.60 10.15
CA LEU A 442 20.07 6.66 10.84
C LEU A 442 21.33 6.30 10.04
N GLU A 443 21.43 6.66 8.76
CA GLU A 443 22.62 6.39 7.95
C GLU A 443 23.71 7.47 8.15
N ASN A 444 23.33 8.72 8.46
CA ASN A 444 24.26 9.85 8.52
C ASN A 444 24.07 10.79 9.73
N GLY A 445 23.02 10.60 10.53
CA GLY A 445 22.71 11.41 11.71
C GLY A 445 22.14 12.80 11.41
N GLU A 446 21.80 13.10 10.16
CA GLU A 446 21.09 14.34 9.82
C GLU A 446 19.67 14.28 10.37
N TYR A 447 19.16 15.42 10.83
CA TYR A 447 17.86 15.50 11.46
C TYR A 447 17.04 16.69 10.91
N SER A 448 15.72 16.59 11.08
CA SER A 448 14.78 17.64 10.71
C SER A 448 13.57 17.58 11.64
N VAL A 449 12.99 18.74 11.96
CA VAL A 449 11.70 18.81 12.65
C VAL A 449 10.60 18.60 11.62
N LEU A 450 9.77 17.58 11.80
CA LEU A 450 8.64 17.30 10.90
C LEU A 450 7.46 18.21 11.17
N LYS A 451 7.15 18.41 12.46
CA LYS A 451 6.07 19.25 12.95
C LYS A 451 6.24 19.48 14.44
N GLU A 452 5.44 20.38 14.96
CA GLU A 452 5.29 20.64 16.38
C GLU A 452 3.83 20.38 16.76
N LEU A 453 3.63 19.73 17.90
CA LEU A 453 2.32 19.52 18.50
C LEU A 453 2.21 20.40 19.75
N HIS A 454 1.00 20.79 20.09
CA HIS A 454 0.67 21.46 21.34
C HIS A 454 1.12 20.64 22.56
N HIS A 455 1.30 21.34 23.69
CA HIS A 455 1.64 20.68 24.95
C HIS A 455 0.49 19.75 25.43
N PRO A 456 0.78 18.60 26.08
CA PRO A 456 -0.25 17.71 26.63
C PRO A 456 -1.24 18.40 27.57
N GLU A 457 -0.81 19.43 28.29
CA GLU A 457 -1.69 20.26 29.14
C GLU A 457 -2.74 21.04 28.34
N GLU A 458 -2.42 21.46 27.11
CA GLU A 458 -3.40 22.12 26.24
C GLU A 458 -4.41 21.12 25.69
N ALA A 459 -3.95 19.93 25.28
CA ALA A 459 -4.82 18.83 24.90
C ALA A 459 -5.72 18.39 26.06
N PHE A 460 -5.20 18.36 27.29
CA PHE A 460 -5.97 18.13 28.50
C PHE A 460 -7.06 19.19 28.70
N LYS A 461 -6.74 20.49 28.59
CA LYS A 461 -7.73 21.57 28.75
C LYS A 461 -8.86 21.45 27.73
N ALA A 462 -8.52 21.20 26.46
CA ALA A 462 -9.50 20.99 25.39
C ALA A 462 -10.39 19.77 25.66
N ALA A 463 -9.78 18.64 26.04
CA ALA A 463 -10.50 17.42 26.39
C ALA A 463 -11.41 17.62 27.62
N LYS A 464 -10.91 18.25 28.68
CA LYS A 464 -11.65 18.50 29.91
C LYS A 464 -12.92 19.29 29.65
N ALA A 465 -12.82 20.41 28.93
CA ALA A 465 -13.98 21.26 28.63
C ALA A 465 -15.08 20.47 27.93
N ILE A 466 -14.74 19.74 26.87
CA ILE A 466 -15.72 18.97 26.09
C ILE A 466 -16.34 17.85 26.94
N ILE A 467 -15.56 17.14 27.75
CA ILE A 467 -16.10 16.03 28.54
C ILE A 467 -16.98 16.54 29.69
N GLU A 468 -16.56 17.55 30.46
CA GLU A 468 -17.34 18.05 31.58
C GLU A 468 -18.63 18.77 31.15
N ASP A 469 -18.64 19.40 29.97
CA ASP A 469 -19.83 20.04 29.42
C ASP A 469 -20.90 19.04 28.94
N ASN A 470 -20.48 17.81 28.59
CA ASN A 470 -21.34 16.84 27.91
C ASN A 470 -21.66 15.58 28.72
N PHE A 471 -20.91 15.29 29.79
CA PHE A 471 -21.02 14.06 30.56
C PHE A 471 -21.07 14.36 32.07
N PRO A 472 -21.69 13.49 32.89
CA PRO A 472 -21.86 13.73 34.32
C PRO A 472 -20.58 13.40 35.12
N VAL A 473 -19.45 13.94 34.69
CA VAL A 473 -18.15 13.87 35.36
C VAL A 473 -17.62 15.28 35.58
N LYS A 474 -16.88 15.51 36.67
CA LYS A 474 -16.38 16.84 37.05
C LYS A 474 -14.98 16.76 37.64
N ASP A 475 -14.34 17.92 37.74
CA ASP A 475 -13.01 18.08 38.31
C ASP A 475 -11.98 17.10 37.74
N LEU A 476 -12.08 16.84 36.44
CA LEU A 476 -11.16 15.98 35.71
C LEU A 476 -9.73 16.55 35.79
N LYS A 477 -8.78 15.64 36.06
CA LYS A 477 -7.34 15.86 36.13
C LYS A 477 -6.65 14.96 35.11
N LEU A 478 -5.52 15.43 34.59
CA LEU A 478 -4.67 14.63 33.70
C LEU A 478 -3.89 13.61 34.54
N GLU A 479 -4.10 12.33 34.26
CA GLU A 479 -3.35 11.22 34.88
C GLU A 479 -2.10 10.88 34.08
N ASN A 480 -2.26 10.75 32.76
CA ASN A 480 -1.19 10.38 31.86
C ASN A 480 -1.54 10.81 30.43
N PHE A 481 -0.53 10.88 29.57
CA PHE A 481 -0.71 11.08 28.14
C PHE A 481 0.21 10.17 27.34
N LYS A 482 -0.13 9.95 26.08
CA LYS A 482 0.73 9.30 25.10
C LYS A 482 0.56 9.94 23.73
N VAL A 483 1.63 9.90 22.92
CA VAL A 483 1.58 10.35 21.53
C VAL A 483 1.39 9.14 20.63
N LEU A 484 0.37 9.17 19.78
CA LEU A 484 0.01 8.13 18.83
C LEU A 484 0.34 8.61 17.41
N GLY A 485 1.14 7.82 16.70
CA GLY A 485 1.49 8.07 15.30
C GLY A 485 2.11 9.45 15.04
N HIS A 486 2.85 9.98 16.02
CA HIS A 486 3.52 11.29 15.94
C HIS A 486 2.56 12.45 15.56
N LYS A 487 1.29 12.34 15.99
CA LYS A 487 0.24 13.29 15.62
C LYS A 487 -0.82 13.47 16.71
N VAL A 488 -1.32 12.38 17.26
CA VAL A 488 -2.49 12.40 18.17
C VAL A 488 -2.00 12.32 19.60
N ILE A 489 -2.47 13.21 20.46
CA ILE A 489 -2.23 13.18 21.90
C ILE A 489 -3.43 12.48 22.54
N GLU A 490 -3.22 11.28 23.06
CA GLU A 490 -4.24 10.60 23.88
C GLU A 490 -4.00 10.96 25.34
N VAL A 491 -4.99 11.58 25.98
CA VAL A 491 -4.98 11.95 27.40
C VAL A 491 -5.90 11.02 28.20
N LEU A 492 -5.42 10.60 29.37
CA LEU A 492 -6.19 9.83 30.35
C LEU A 492 -6.55 10.75 31.51
N LEU A 493 -7.85 10.86 31.76
CA LEU A 493 -8.43 11.79 32.71
C LEU A 493 -9.15 11.03 33.82
N SER A 494 -9.02 11.49 35.06
CA SER A 494 -9.79 10.98 36.20
C SER A 494 -10.33 12.15 37.03
N GLY A 495 -11.49 11.98 37.63
CA GLY A 495 -12.08 13.04 38.45
C GLY A 495 -13.30 12.56 39.22
N GLU A 496 -14.10 13.53 39.66
CA GLU A 496 -15.36 13.24 40.32
C GLU A 496 -16.32 12.58 39.33
N GLY A 497 -16.89 11.47 39.78
CA GLY A 497 -17.92 10.75 39.05
C GLY A 497 -17.43 9.83 37.93
N GLY A 498 -16.15 9.84 37.54
CA GLY A 498 -15.65 8.92 36.50
C GLY A 498 -14.25 9.19 35.96
N LYS A 499 -13.96 8.54 34.84
CA LYS A 499 -12.71 8.67 34.07
C LYS A 499 -13.02 8.84 32.58
N ALA A 500 -12.09 9.43 31.84
CA ALA A 500 -12.19 9.56 30.40
C ALA A 500 -10.85 9.28 29.71
N ARG A 501 -10.91 8.74 28.51
CA ARG A 501 -9.77 8.66 27.59
C ARG A 501 -10.13 9.45 26.34
N VAL A 502 -9.34 10.45 26.00
CA VAL A 502 -9.66 11.37 24.91
C VAL A 502 -8.48 11.45 23.96
N LYS A 503 -8.73 11.31 22.66
CA LYS A 503 -7.74 11.50 21.60
C LYS A 503 -7.94 12.88 20.99
N VAL A 504 -6.87 13.66 21.02
CA VAL A 504 -6.85 15.04 20.54
C VAL A 504 -5.84 15.14 19.40
N ASP A 505 -6.19 15.80 18.29
CA ASP A 505 -5.19 16.13 17.27
C ASP A 505 -4.19 17.12 17.87
N GLY A 506 -2.93 16.73 17.96
CA GLY A 506 -1.90 17.52 18.60
C GLY A 506 -1.59 18.83 17.86
N THR A 507 -2.07 19.04 16.63
CA THR A 507 -1.75 20.22 15.83
C THR A 507 -2.77 21.34 15.98
N ASN A 508 -4.06 21.00 16.14
CA ASN A 508 -5.15 21.97 16.18
C ASN A 508 -6.06 21.82 17.41
N LEU A 509 -5.77 20.86 18.29
CA LEU A 509 -6.50 20.58 19.53
C LEU A 509 -7.93 20.06 19.35
N ASP A 510 -8.31 19.61 18.15
CA ASP A 510 -9.61 19.00 17.91
C ASP A 510 -9.72 17.64 18.60
N VAL A 511 -10.83 17.40 19.30
CA VAL A 511 -11.14 16.08 19.86
C VAL A 511 -11.59 15.16 18.73
N ILE A 512 -10.80 14.11 18.48
CA ILE A 512 -11.02 13.13 17.41
C ILE A 512 -11.95 12.02 17.90
N ASP A 513 -11.72 11.54 19.12
CA ASP A 513 -12.36 10.36 19.68
C ASP A 513 -12.31 10.43 21.21
N TYR A 514 -13.30 9.85 21.89
CA TYR A 514 -13.35 9.83 23.35
C TYR A 514 -14.07 8.58 23.86
N PHE A 515 -13.72 8.19 25.07
CA PHE A 515 -14.40 7.18 25.86
C PHE A 515 -14.57 7.69 27.28
N VAL A 516 -15.81 7.72 27.78
CA VAL A 516 -16.14 8.19 29.12
C VAL A 516 -16.76 7.04 29.90
N GLU A 517 -16.33 6.88 31.14
CA GLU A 517 -16.84 5.88 32.06
C GLU A 517 -17.13 6.50 33.42
N ILE A 518 -18.40 6.57 33.79
CA ILE A 518 -18.85 6.98 35.12
C ILE A 518 -18.58 5.85 36.12
N ASN A 519 -18.28 6.22 37.35
CA ASN A 519 -18.15 5.26 38.44
C ASN A 519 -19.54 4.87 38.99
N GLN A 520 -19.56 3.76 39.74
CA GLN A 520 -20.80 3.22 40.30
C GLN A 520 -21.51 4.22 41.23
N ASN A 521 -20.78 5.06 41.96
CA ASN A 521 -21.36 6.05 42.86
C ASN A 521 -22.12 7.14 42.08
N LYS A 522 -21.57 7.59 40.96
CA LYS A 522 -22.24 8.56 40.09
C LYS A 522 -23.46 7.96 39.40
N ALA A 523 -23.36 6.70 38.98
CA ALA A 523 -24.51 5.98 38.45
C ALA A 523 -25.64 5.87 39.48
N LYS A 524 -25.34 5.57 40.75
CA LYS A 524 -26.32 5.58 41.86
C LYS A 524 -26.99 6.95 42.01
N GLU A 525 -26.19 8.02 42.03
CA GLU A 525 -26.67 9.40 42.16
C GLU A 525 -27.67 9.76 41.04
N LEU A 526 -27.32 9.47 39.78
CA LEU A 526 -28.17 9.76 38.62
C LEU A 526 -29.49 8.98 38.66
N ILE A 527 -29.45 7.71 39.08
CA ILE A 527 -30.66 6.89 39.23
C ILE A 527 -31.55 7.41 40.35
N LEU A 528 -30.98 7.77 41.51
CA LEU A 528 -31.75 8.29 42.64
C LEU A 528 -32.32 9.69 42.37
N ASP A 529 -31.65 10.53 41.58
CA ASP A 529 -32.22 11.81 41.16
C ASP A 529 -33.38 11.65 40.17
N LYS A 530 -33.32 10.67 39.26
CA LYS A 530 -34.45 10.35 38.35
C LYS A 530 -35.62 9.70 39.08
N TYR A 531 -35.34 8.76 39.99
CA TYR A 531 -36.35 8.00 40.75
C TYR A 531 -36.37 8.44 42.22
N LYS A 532 -36.77 9.70 42.45
CA LYS A 532 -36.78 10.31 43.79
C LYS A 532 -37.67 9.53 44.76
N GLY A 533 -37.17 9.30 45.97
CA GLY A 533 -37.88 8.56 47.02
C GLY A 533 -37.75 7.04 46.91
N CYS A 534 -37.09 6.50 45.88
CA CYS A 534 -36.78 5.08 45.78
C CYS A 534 -35.47 4.72 46.52
N LYS A 535 -35.35 3.45 46.91
CA LYS A 535 -34.13 2.85 47.46
C LYS A 535 -33.55 1.87 46.45
N ILE A 536 -32.22 1.80 46.35
CA ILE A 536 -31.54 0.81 45.52
C ILE A 536 -31.44 -0.51 46.31
N GLU A 537 -31.98 -1.59 45.77
CA GLU A 537 -31.91 -2.95 46.35
C GLU A 537 -30.69 -3.71 45.83
N GLU A 538 -30.41 -3.63 44.53
CA GLU A 538 -29.36 -4.40 43.86
C GLU A 538 -28.71 -3.60 42.74
N ILE A 539 -27.43 -3.89 42.48
CA ILE A 539 -26.65 -3.30 41.40
C ILE A 539 -25.85 -4.40 40.72
N SER A 540 -25.97 -4.51 39.40
CA SER A 540 -25.08 -5.31 38.57
C SER A 540 -24.36 -4.43 37.55
N GLU A 541 -23.18 -4.88 37.12
CA GLU A 541 -22.32 -4.16 36.19
C GLU A 541 -22.01 -5.06 34.99
N ASP A 542 -22.23 -4.51 33.81
CA ASP A 542 -21.87 -5.10 32.52
C ASP A 542 -20.76 -4.26 31.85
N SER A 543 -20.28 -4.69 30.68
CA SER A 543 -19.23 -3.97 29.93
C SER A 543 -19.57 -2.50 29.66
N ASP A 544 -20.83 -2.22 29.33
CA ASP A 544 -21.26 -0.92 28.78
C ASP A 544 -22.33 -0.23 29.63
N SER A 545 -22.72 -0.82 30.76
CA SER A 545 -23.82 -0.31 31.58
C SER A 545 -23.81 -0.81 33.01
N PHE A 546 -24.55 -0.11 33.87
CA PHE A 546 -24.97 -0.58 35.18
C PHE A 546 -26.48 -0.87 35.16
N THR A 547 -26.91 -1.96 35.81
CA THR A 547 -28.32 -2.26 36.01
C THR A 547 -28.65 -2.16 37.49
N PHE A 548 -29.71 -1.43 37.80
CA PHE A 548 -30.19 -1.14 39.14
C PHE A 548 -31.57 -1.74 39.34
N SER A 549 -31.77 -2.44 40.45
CA SER A 549 -33.10 -2.75 40.98
C SER A 549 -33.44 -1.71 42.05
N VAL A 550 -34.41 -0.84 41.78
CA VAL A 550 -34.87 0.20 42.70
C VAL A 550 -36.28 -0.08 43.18
N SER A 551 -36.59 0.24 44.42
CA SER A 551 -37.92 0.06 45.00
C SER A 551 -38.44 1.34 45.64
N SER A 552 -39.70 1.67 45.36
CA SER A 552 -40.48 2.68 46.09
C SER A 552 -41.35 1.99 47.13
N ASP A 553 -42.25 2.72 47.80
CA ASP A 553 -43.24 2.08 48.68
C ASP A 553 -44.21 1.18 47.90
N THR A 554 -44.45 1.46 46.62
CA THR A 554 -45.50 0.79 45.82
C THR A 554 -44.99 -0.06 44.66
N GLN A 555 -43.77 0.18 44.17
CA GLN A 555 -43.25 -0.43 42.94
C GLN A 555 -41.82 -0.94 43.14
N LYS A 556 -41.44 -1.90 42.30
CA LYS A 556 -40.07 -2.35 42.02
C LYS A 556 -39.78 -2.10 40.55
N ILE A 557 -38.70 -1.39 40.28
CA ILE A 557 -38.30 -0.93 38.95
C ILE A 557 -36.89 -1.44 38.67
N ARG A 558 -36.68 -2.03 37.51
CA ARG A 558 -35.35 -2.40 37.02
C ARG A 558 -34.94 -1.40 35.96
N VAL A 559 -33.82 -0.73 36.16
CA VAL A 559 -33.35 0.38 35.32
C VAL A 559 -31.92 0.12 34.90
N LYS A 560 -31.61 0.38 33.63
CA LYS A 560 -30.27 0.29 33.07
C LYS A 560 -29.75 1.70 32.76
N ILE A 561 -28.52 1.98 33.14
CA ILE A 561 -27.81 3.22 32.79
C ILE A 561 -26.53 2.91 32.05
N SER A 562 -26.28 3.58 30.93
CA SER A 562 -25.02 3.45 30.18
C SER A 562 -23.82 3.95 30.97
N LYS A 563 -22.63 3.42 30.68
CA LYS A 563 -21.36 3.82 31.32
C LYS A 563 -20.96 5.27 31.05
N ASP A 564 -21.52 5.93 30.04
CA ASP A 564 -21.35 7.38 29.84
C ASP A 564 -22.38 8.23 30.60
N GLY A 565 -23.34 7.60 31.29
CA GLY A 565 -24.37 8.24 32.11
C GLY A 565 -25.49 8.93 31.33
N LYS A 566 -25.56 8.79 30.00
CA LYS A 566 -26.53 9.50 29.16
C LYS A 566 -27.84 8.76 28.96
N LEU A 567 -27.78 7.45 28.76
CA LEU A 567 -28.95 6.63 28.47
C LEU A 567 -29.42 5.96 29.74
N ILE A 568 -30.64 6.30 30.18
CA ILE A 568 -31.31 5.64 31.30
C ILE A 568 -32.60 4.99 30.78
N GLU A 569 -32.58 3.67 30.69
CA GLU A 569 -33.66 2.82 30.17
C GLU A 569 -34.35 2.06 31.31
N GLU A 570 -35.68 2.14 31.36
CA GLU A 570 -36.47 1.30 32.26
C GLU A 570 -36.70 -0.06 31.61
N LEU A 571 -36.15 -1.11 32.21
CA LEU A 571 -36.26 -2.48 31.69
C LEU A 571 -37.54 -3.17 32.16
N ASP A 572 -37.96 -2.90 33.40
CA ASP A 572 -39.15 -3.50 34.00
C ASP A 572 -39.70 -2.61 35.12
N ASN A 573 -41.01 -2.63 35.30
CA ASN A 573 -41.71 -1.88 36.34
C ASN A 573 -42.91 -2.68 36.84
N VAL A 574 -42.85 -3.05 38.11
CA VAL A 574 -43.73 -4.02 38.73
C VAL A 574 -44.26 -3.46 40.03
N MET A 575 -45.58 -3.43 40.18
CA MET A 575 -46.21 -3.07 41.47
C MET A 575 -45.87 -4.12 42.54
N LYS A 576 -45.64 -3.73 43.79
CA LYS A 576 -45.37 -4.71 44.86
C LYS A 576 -46.60 -5.58 45.13
N GLU A 577 -46.36 -6.85 45.46
CA GLU A 577 -47.42 -7.82 45.76
C GLU A 577 -48.38 -7.33 46.85
N GLU A 578 -47.85 -6.70 47.91
CA GLU A 578 -48.65 -6.13 49.02
C GLU A 578 -49.66 -5.09 48.53
N VAL A 579 -49.24 -4.18 47.64
CA VAL A 579 -50.11 -3.13 47.08
C VAL A 579 -51.13 -3.71 46.11
N VAL A 580 -50.73 -4.72 45.33
CA VAL A 580 -51.64 -5.45 44.43
C VAL A 580 -52.70 -6.19 45.25
N ARG A 581 -52.31 -6.82 46.36
CA ARG A 581 -53.20 -7.51 47.30
C ARG A 581 -54.25 -6.55 47.87
N GLU A 582 -53.83 -5.38 48.35
CA GLU A 582 -54.73 -4.34 48.86
C GLU A 582 -55.71 -3.86 47.78
N LYS A 583 -55.23 -3.57 46.57
CA LYS A 583 -56.08 -3.16 45.44
C LYS A 583 -57.09 -4.23 45.05
N ALA A 584 -56.67 -5.50 45.02
CA ALA A 584 -57.54 -6.62 44.69
C ALA A 584 -58.65 -6.80 45.74
N LEU A 585 -58.31 -6.75 47.04
CA LEU A 585 -59.31 -6.83 48.12
C LEU A 585 -60.31 -5.68 48.06
N LYS A 586 -59.83 -4.45 47.89
CA LYS A 586 -60.68 -3.26 47.77
C LYS A 586 -61.63 -3.38 46.57
N TYR A 587 -61.14 -3.85 45.43
CA TYR A 587 -61.97 -4.06 44.25
C TYR A 587 -63.05 -5.13 44.48
N LEU A 588 -62.73 -6.23 45.16
CA LEU A 588 -63.70 -7.28 45.51
C LEU A 588 -64.77 -6.74 46.47
N GLU A 589 -64.38 -5.96 47.47
CA GLU A 589 -65.30 -5.30 48.40
C GLU A 589 -66.27 -4.36 47.67
N GLU A 590 -65.77 -3.53 46.73
CA GLU A 590 -66.59 -2.66 45.87
C GLU A 590 -67.58 -3.44 44.99
N GLN A 591 -67.26 -4.70 44.64
CA GLN A 591 -68.16 -5.62 43.92
C GLN A 591 -69.10 -6.40 44.85
N GLY A 592 -69.13 -6.09 46.16
CA GLY A 592 -69.92 -6.79 47.15
C GLY A 592 -69.47 -8.24 47.36
N VAL A 593 -68.17 -8.50 47.25
CA VAL A 593 -67.55 -9.82 47.42
C VAL A 593 -66.63 -9.81 48.63
N GLU A 594 -67.09 -10.40 49.73
CA GLU A 594 -66.24 -10.66 50.89
C GLU A 594 -65.41 -11.93 50.65
N ALA A 595 -64.11 -11.77 50.44
CA ALA A 595 -63.22 -12.86 50.07
C ALA A 595 -61.81 -12.71 50.65
N LYS A 596 -61.12 -13.85 50.76
CA LYS A 596 -59.70 -13.94 51.06
C LYS A 596 -58.92 -14.27 49.80
N ILE A 597 -57.73 -13.70 49.66
CA ILE A 597 -56.81 -14.02 48.56
C ILE A 597 -56.06 -15.31 48.91
N GLU A 598 -56.17 -16.32 48.06
CA GLU A 598 -55.46 -17.60 48.21
C GLU A 598 -54.06 -17.53 47.60
N GLU A 599 -53.94 -16.92 46.43
CA GLU A 599 -52.71 -16.93 45.65
C GLU A 599 -52.56 -15.64 44.86
N ILE A 600 -51.34 -15.10 44.82
CA ILE A 600 -50.95 -14.00 43.95
C ILE A 600 -49.73 -14.47 43.16
N THR A 601 -49.82 -14.45 41.83
CA THR A 601 -48.71 -14.79 40.95
C THR A 601 -48.49 -13.68 39.93
N LEU A 602 -47.23 -13.46 39.55
CA LEU A 602 -46.85 -12.52 38.50
C LEU A 602 -46.32 -13.31 37.29
N ASP A 603 -47.06 -13.25 36.20
CA ASP A 603 -46.60 -13.70 34.88
C ASP A 603 -46.43 -12.45 33.99
N THR A 604 -47.27 -12.27 32.97
CA THR A 604 -47.35 -11.04 32.17
C THR A 604 -48.02 -9.91 32.97
N ASP A 605 -49.06 -10.25 33.71
CA ASP A 605 -49.85 -9.38 34.59
C ASP A 605 -50.02 -10.09 35.95
N TRP A 606 -50.52 -9.39 36.95
CA TRP A 606 -50.81 -9.96 38.26
C TRP A 606 -52.07 -10.82 38.21
N ILE A 607 -51.96 -12.10 38.59
CA ILE A 607 -53.08 -13.03 38.68
C ILE A 607 -53.37 -13.26 40.16
N ILE A 608 -54.56 -12.85 40.60
CA ILE A 608 -55.00 -12.99 41.98
C ILE A 608 -56.15 -13.99 42.04
N THR A 609 -55.94 -15.11 42.72
CA THR A 609 -56.98 -16.10 43.01
C THR A 609 -57.57 -15.80 44.37
N PHE A 610 -58.90 -15.73 44.46
CA PHE A 610 -59.61 -15.44 45.71
C PHE A 610 -60.76 -16.43 45.96
N ILE A 611 -61.06 -16.63 47.23
CA ILE A 611 -62.18 -17.43 47.71
C ILE A 611 -62.96 -16.66 48.78
N GLY A 612 -64.25 -16.51 48.58
CA GLY A 612 -65.20 -15.97 49.54
C GLY A 612 -66.29 -16.98 49.85
N ASP A 613 -67.18 -16.63 50.77
CA ASP A 613 -68.25 -17.54 51.21
C ASP A 613 -69.24 -17.85 50.08
N GLU A 614 -69.61 -16.82 49.31
CA GLU A 614 -70.57 -16.96 48.20
C GLU A 614 -69.93 -16.96 46.82
N LYS A 615 -68.74 -16.38 46.65
CA LYS A 615 -68.09 -16.21 45.34
C LYS A 615 -66.61 -16.56 45.41
N PHE A 616 -66.09 -17.14 44.34
CA PHE A 616 -64.67 -17.42 44.16
C PHE A 616 -64.26 -17.08 42.74
N GLY A 617 -62.96 -16.92 42.49
CA GLY A 617 -62.54 -16.54 41.16
C GLY A 617 -61.11 -16.06 41.03
N LYS A 618 -60.85 -15.40 39.90
CA LYS A 618 -59.57 -14.79 39.56
C LYS A 618 -59.74 -13.34 39.10
N LEU A 619 -58.82 -12.49 39.50
CA LEU A 619 -58.63 -11.14 38.96
C LEU A 619 -57.30 -11.08 38.21
N ILE A 620 -57.28 -10.41 37.07
CA ILE A 620 -56.06 -10.08 36.34
C ILE A 620 -55.85 -8.57 36.45
N LEU A 621 -54.78 -8.15 37.15
CA LEU A 621 -54.42 -6.75 37.38
C LEU A 621 -53.16 -6.39 36.58
N GLY A 622 -53.13 -5.18 36.03
CA GLY A 622 -51.99 -4.67 35.26
C GLY A 622 -50.69 -4.71 36.06
N ARG A 623 -49.62 -5.23 35.45
CA ARG A 623 -48.26 -5.38 36.05
C ARG A 623 -47.75 -4.13 36.77
N ALA A 624 -47.89 -2.96 36.15
CA ALA A 624 -47.31 -1.69 36.62
C ALA A 624 -48.30 -0.76 37.35
N ASP A 625 -49.59 -0.76 36.96
CA ASP A 625 -50.60 0.17 37.48
C ASP A 625 -51.62 -0.49 38.44
N GLY A 626 -51.65 -1.82 38.49
CA GLY A 626 -52.58 -2.59 39.32
C GLY A 626 -54.05 -2.40 38.93
N LYS A 627 -54.35 -1.96 37.70
CA LYS A 627 -55.74 -1.82 37.24
C LYS A 627 -56.30 -3.17 36.82
N VAL A 628 -57.55 -3.45 37.17
CA VAL A 628 -58.23 -4.69 36.75
C VAL A 628 -58.39 -4.69 35.23
N LYS A 629 -57.77 -5.66 34.57
CA LYS A 629 -57.87 -5.92 33.13
C LYS A 629 -58.95 -6.94 32.80
N ALA A 630 -59.08 -7.96 33.64
CA ALA A 630 -60.09 -9.00 33.49
C ALA A 630 -60.50 -9.58 34.86
N GLN A 631 -61.70 -10.14 34.90
CA GLN A 631 -62.23 -10.80 36.10
C GLN A 631 -63.03 -12.05 35.72
N GLU A 632 -62.87 -13.09 36.52
CA GLU A 632 -63.64 -14.33 36.43
C GLU A 632 -64.21 -14.64 37.81
N ILE A 633 -65.44 -14.20 38.06
CA ILE A 633 -66.11 -14.37 39.35
C ILE A 633 -67.27 -15.35 39.15
N SER A 634 -67.30 -16.40 39.97
CA SER A 634 -68.36 -17.41 39.98
C SER A 634 -68.87 -17.61 41.40
N TYR A 635 -70.13 -18.00 41.54
CA TYR A 635 -70.70 -18.39 42.82
C TYR A 635 -70.16 -19.75 43.27
N THR A 636 -69.94 -19.90 44.57
CA THR A 636 -69.60 -21.18 45.19
C THR A 636 -70.76 -22.16 45.03
N GLU A 637 -70.44 -23.45 44.98
CA GLU A 637 -71.46 -24.50 44.91
C GLU A 637 -72.47 -24.39 46.06
N ARG A 638 -72.00 -24.05 47.26
CA ARG A 638 -72.82 -23.83 48.45
C ARG A 638 -73.79 -22.64 48.30
N ALA A 639 -73.35 -21.53 47.69
CA ALA A 639 -74.23 -20.39 47.45
C ALA A 639 -75.29 -20.70 46.40
N LEU A 640 -74.91 -21.38 45.31
CA LEU A 640 -75.85 -21.80 44.27
C LEU A 640 -76.88 -22.79 44.80
N GLU A 641 -76.47 -23.72 45.65
CA GLU A 641 -77.38 -24.63 46.36
C GLU A 641 -78.37 -23.86 47.23
N LYS A 642 -77.89 -22.89 48.03
CA LYS A 642 -78.75 -22.05 48.88
C LYS A 642 -79.74 -21.23 48.04
N PHE A 643 -79.30 -20.58 46.97
CA PHE A 643 -80.19 -19.84 46.07
C PHE A 643 -81.24 -20.74 45.44
N TYR A 644 -80.86 -21.96 45.08
CA TYR A 644 -81.81 -22.90 44.52
C TYR A 644 -82.81 -23.40 45.56
N TYR A 645 -82.39 -23.67 46.80
CA TYR A 645 -83.32 -23.99 47.89
C TYR A 645 -84.30 -22.85 48.16
N GLU A 646 -83.84 -21.60 48.20
CA GLU A 646 -84.70 -20.43 48.33
C GLU A 646 -85.68 -20.32 47.16
N HIS A 647 -85.23 -20.59 45.92
CA HIS A 647 -86.10 -20.65 44.75
C HIS A 647 -87.18 -21.73 44.89
N LEU A 648 -86.82 -22.93 45.32
CA LEU A 648 -87.76 -24.03 45.52
C LEU A 648 -88.78 -23.71 46.62
N LYS A 649 -88.34 -23.06 47.70
CA LYS A 649 -89.22 -22.57 48.76
C LYS A 649 -90.22 -21.54 48.24
N GLN A 650 -89.75 -20.54 47.51
CA GLN A 650 -90.61 -19.46 46.98
C GLN A 650 -91.58 -19.95 45.90
N LYS A 651 -91.12 -20.82 44.99
CA LYS A 651 -91.89 -21.25 43.82
C LYS A 651 -92.78 -22.46 44.08
N TYR A 652 -92.32 -23.40 44.90
CA TYR A 652 -92.99 -24.68 45.12
C TYR A 652 -93.39 -24.93 46.57
N GLY A 653 -93.05 -24.02 47.50
CA GLY A 653 -93.40 -24.15 48.92
C GLY A 653 -92.59 -25.22 49.67
N GLU A 654 -91.42 -25.60 49.15
CA GLU A 654 -90.58 -26.65 49.74
C GLU A 654 -89.79 -26.11 50.95
N GLU A 655 -89.99 -26.69 52.13
CA GLU A 655 -89.37 -26.19 53.37
C GLU A 655 -88.07 -26.92 53.75
N ASN A 656 -87.96 -28.22 53.45
CA ASN A 656 -86.80 -29.05 53.81
C ASN A 656 -86.21 -29.83 52.60
N PRO A 657 -85.76 -29.13 51.53
CA PRO A 657 -85.09 -29.79 50.41
C PRO A 657 -83.71 -30.35 50.81
N ALA A 658 -83.32 -31.48 50.22
CA ALA A 658 -82.01 -32.10 50.37
C ALA A 658 -81.33 -32.36 49.01
N THR A 659 -80.11 -31.87 48.82
CA THR A 659 -79.34 -32.11 47.59
C THR A 659 -78.87 -33.55 47.53
N GLU A 660 -79.29 -34.26 46.47
CA GLU A 660 -78.82 -35.62 46.19
C GLU A 660 -77.55 -35.62 45.36
N ARG A 661 -77.44 -34.66 44.43
CA ARG A 661 -76.30 -34.60 43.51
C ARG A 661 -76.09 -33.17 43.05
N MET A 662 -74.83 -32.78 43.02
CA MET A 662 -74.39 -31.54 42.42
C MET A 662 -73.19 -31.84 41.52
N THR A 663 -73.16 -31.27 40.33
CA THR A 663 -72.07 -31.48 39.38
C THR A 663 -71.73 -30.16 38.70
N HIS A 664 -70.52 -29.68 38.95
CA HIS A 664 -70.06 -28.39 38.44
C HIS A 664 -69.32 -28.56 37.12
N TYR A 665 -69.85 -27.96 36.05
CA TYR A 665 -69.25 -27.97 34.73
C TYR A 665 -68.47 -26.68 34.50
N ARG A 666 -67.25 -26.61 35.05
CA ARG A 666 -66.39 -25.40 35.04
C ARG A 666 -66.20 -24.84 33.63
N ASP A 667 -65.87 -25.68 32.67
CA ASP A 667 -65.61 -25.28 31.27
C ASP A 667 -66.86 -24.78 30.53
N LYS A 668 -68.05 -25.12 31.02
CA LYS A 668 -69.32 -24.76 30.38
C LYS A 668 -70.09 -23.67 31.13
N GLY A 669 -69.56 -23.17 32.26
CA GLY A 669 -70.14 -22.06 33.02
C GLY A 669 -71.48 -22.35 33.69
N TYR A 670 -71.80 -23.62 33.96
CA TYR A 670 -73.04 -23.99 34.67
C TYR A 670 -72.82 -25.12 35.68
N LEU A 671 -73.75 -25.22 36.62
CA LEU A 671 -73.84 -26.28 37.61
C LEU A 671 -75.17 -27.02 37.45
N THR A 672 -75.17 -28.34 37.47
CA THR A 672 -76.40 -29.12 37.58
C THR A 672 -76.60 -29.55 39.02
N ILE A 673 -77.82 -29.35 39.52
CA ILE A 673 -78.21 -29.73 40.89
C ILE A 673 -79.46 -30.58 40.85
N LYS A 674 -79.46 -31.64 41.65
CA LYS A 674 -80.58 -32.54 41.90
C LYS A 674 -80.92 -32.45 43.38
N VAL A 675 -82.15 -32.07 43.66
CA VAL A 675 -82.66 -31.87 45.02
C VAL A 675 -83.90 -32.71 45.23
N SER A 676 -84.02 -33.36 46.38
CA SER A 676 -85.17 -34.16 46.78
C SER A 676 -85.93 -33.51 47.93
N SER A 677 -87.23 -33.79 47.96
CA SER A 677 -88.16 -33.49 49.05
C SER A 677 -89.06 -34.71 49.27
N GLU A 678 -89.85 -34.76 50.34
CA GLU A 678 -90.67 -35.90 50.77
C GLU A 678 -91.55 -36.52 49.66
N LYS A 679 -91.90 -35.73 48.62
CA LYS A 679 -92.79 -36.15 47.53
C LYS A 679 -92.25 -35.90 46.12
N LYS A 680 -91.16 -35.15 45.94
CA LYS A 680 -90.70 -34.68 44.61
C LYS A 680 -89.17 -34.63 44.47
N LEU A 681 -88.71 -34.78 43.24
CA LEU A 681 -87.35 -34.52 42.79
C LEU A 681 -87.33 -33.29 41.88
N TYR A 682 -86.34 -32.45 42.10
CA TYR A 682 -86.08 -31.21 41.38
C TYR A 682 -84.72 -31.31 40.70
N TYR A 683 -84.65 -30.93 39.43
CA TYR A 683 -83.42 -30.86 38.66
C TYR A 683 -83.29 -29.46 38.12
N ALA A 684 -82.13 -28.83 38.33
CA ALA A 684 -81.83 -27.55 37.73
C ALA A 684 -80.45 -27.52 37.10
N LYS A 685 -80.33 -26.67 36.08
CA LYS A 685 -79.09 -26.19 35.49
C LYS A 685 -78.98 -24.72 35.83
N ILE A 686 -77.94 -24.33 36.55
CA ILE A 686 -77.76 -22.99 37.11
C ILE A 686 -76.51 -22.36 36.50
N ASP A 687 -76.60 -21.12 36.03
CA ASP A 687 -75.46 -20.35 35.55
C ASP A 687 -74.56 -19.97 36.74
N VAL A 688 -73.29 -20.36 36.70
CA VAL A 688 -72.40 -20.20 37.87
C VAL A 688 -71.95 -18.75 38.06
N LYS A 689 -72.06 -17.89 37.04
CA LYS A 689 -71.66 -16.47 37.14
C LYS A 689 -72.78 -15.60 37.67
N THR A 690 -74.03 -15.92 37.31
CA THR A 690 -75.20 -15.09 37.62
C THR A 690 -76.12 -15.69 38.67
N GLY A 691 -75.96 -16.98 39.01
CA GLY A 691 -76.86 -17.71 39.91
C GLY A 691 -78.24 -17.98 39.31
N ARG A 692 -78.46 -17.66 38.03
CA ARG A 692 -79.76 -17.81 37.37
C ARG A 692 -80.02 -19.25 36.96
N ILE A 693 -81.24 -19.72 37.16
CA ILE A 693 -81.67 -21.04 36.70
C ILE A 693 -81.88 -20.98 35.19
N ILE A 694 -81.04 -21.71 34.44
CA ILE A 694 -81.05 -21.85 32.98
C ILE A 694 -82.16 -22.82 32.55
N ALA A 695 -82.30 -23.93 33.27
CA ALA A 695 -83.33 -24.94 33.01
C ALA A 695 -83.72 -25.62 34.33
N GLU A 696 -85.01 -25.93 34.48
CA GLU A 696 -85.55 -26.61 35.66
C GLU A 696 -86.58 -27.66 35.23
N ASP A 697 -86.54 -28.83 35.84
CA ASP A 697 -87.54 -29.89 35.69
C ASP A 697 -87.90 -30.50 37.05
N THR A 698 -89.15 -30.97 37.17
CA THR A 698 -89.67 -31.58 38.40
C THR A 698 -90.31 -32.94 38.15
N LEU A 699 -90.27 -33.81 39.17
CA LEU A 699 -90.81 -35.17 39.13
C LEU A 699 -91.41 -35.55 40.48
N VAL A 700 -92.56 -36.22 40.51
CA VAL A 700 -93.12 -36.83 41.74
C VAL A 700 -92.46 -38.19 41.95
N ASP A 701 -91.90 -38.45 43.13
CA ASP A 701 -90.99 -39.60 43.37
C ASP A 701 -91.72 -40.95 43.61
N LYS A 702 -93.05 -41.02 43.38
CA LYS A 702 -93.86 -42.23 43.56
C LYS A 702 -94.70 -42.57 42.30
N GLY A 703 -94.54 -43.80 41.77
CA GLY A 703 -95.33 -44.35 40.65
C GLY A 703 -94.49 -45.07 39.56
N ILE A 704 -95.10 -46.00 38.80
CA ILE A 704 -94.40 -46.81 37.76
C ILE A 704 -93.93 -45.94 36.58
N THR A 705 -94.72 -44.94 36.17
CA THR A 705 -94.34 -43.94 35.15
C THR A 705 -93.27 -42.96 35.61
N ALA A 706 -93.08 -42.79 36.93
CA ALA A 706 -92.04 -41.92 37.48
C ALA A 706 -90.63 -42.49 37.23
N LYS A 707 -90.44 -43.83 37.20
CA LYS A 707 -89.12 -44.45 36.95
C LYS A 707 -88.54 -44.12 35.58
N ILE A 708 -89.36 -44.14 34.51
CA ILE A 708 -88.90 -43.83 33.13
C ILE A 708 -88.58 -42.34 32.99
N LYS A 709 -89.43 -41.46 33.54
CA LYS A 709 -89.19 -40.01 33.53
C LYS A 709 -87.96 -39.65 34.38
N LYS A 710 -87.73 -40.34 35.50
CA LYS A 710 -86.51 -40.22 36.33
C LYS A 710 -85.26 -40.53 35.52
N MET A 711 -85.20 -41.67 34.81
CA MET A 711 -84.06 -42.01 33.96
C MET A 711 -83.78 -40.97 32.86
N ARG A 712 -84.83 -40.42 32.22
CA ARG A 712 -84.67 -39.39 31.18
C ARG A 712 -84.14 -38.06 31.74
N LEU A 713 -84.63 -37.61 32.89
CA LEU A 713 -84.15 -36.41 33.56
C LEU A 713 -82.73 -36.59 34.12
N GLU A 714 -82.44 -37.76 34.68
CA GLU A 714 -81.09 -38.09 35.14
C GLU A 714 -80.10 -38.08 33.98
N SER A 715 -80.46 -38.50 32.77
CA SER A 715 -79.59 -38.37 31.58
C SER A 715 -79.44 -36.93 31.08
N ARG A 716 -80.41 -36.04 31.33
CA ARG A 716 -80.40 -34.64 30.87
C ARG A 716 -79.56 -33.73 31.78
N TYR A 717 -79.54 -34.03 33.08
CA TYR A 717 -78.87 -33.23 34.12
C TYR A 717 -77.70 -33.97 34.81
N LYS A 718 -77.34 -35.16 34.32
CA LYS A 718 -76.05 -35.79 34.63
C LYS A 718 -75.01 -35.06 33.82
#